data_AF-A0A2A6EEM8-F1
#
_entry.id   AF-A0A2A6EEM8-F1
#
_cell.length_a   1.000
_cell.length_b   1.000
_cell.length_c   1.000
_cell.angle_alpha   90.00
_cell.angle_beta   90.00
_cell.angle_gamma   90.00
#
_symmetry.space_group_name_H-M   'P 1'
#
loop_
_entity.id
_entity.type
_entity.pdbx_description
1 polymer ?
#
loop_
_entity_poly.entity_id
_entity_poly.type
_entity_poly.pdbx_seq_one_letter_code
_entity_poly.pdbx_strand_id
1 'polypeptide(L)'
;MKKSALFRLGRSYKIVWVVVVLFLTTTVSLWAQTNGQTSERHFYNWALGFGHSAADSSRWRSANVGILAATDTLHGFQIGGISSIAHYQMKGVSIGGLFAASGGRIDGFQAAFGMNTLGGEMRGLQLAAISNVARHIHGVQLSGFANIVGTPFRGLQLSGFTNIAMGIKAGVQISSLANIASKTMRGLQLGTYNYADTLRGVQIGLLNIALQQPKGLQLGIINYSRDTLTHRIGLVNIGPQTQIDILAYGGNHALLNMGLRFRNRNTYSLLAVGTHYIGFNEELSGAVSYRLGRCVNLSPRWLLSSDIGFAHIETFEKETSGKPHRLYSLQGRVNLDFRVNKELGAFVSAGWGTTHYYWENKHYKSKALLEAGIVMRFKPERILSYGGTTGTAELSMAERYRMLMENDSTLRIHNLQFAYNDPKEQRKRPWKAVAEVTAVNALVHCVDRYALRYDFAKVNFKNIHKNFKNGFVWDNDKFSTNLFAHPYHGSLYYNSARGSGLSFWQSAPYALGGSLMWEFMGEVEPPAINDVLATTMGGICFGEISHRISHLLLNDRSRGFRRFLREFGAAIINPMGGFNRIVTGKAWRVRNEYYKYHDYEALPIDFSISLGGRYLADNGAMFRGDYNSFLNVFLEYGDPLNRATSKPYDFFSMELSLGLVGNQPFVNGIHILGRLWGAPVFTGTNLKAQVGFFQHFNYYDSDPVKEGSKQTPYRISEAASFGPGVVISFLNMGGLTKLEQRVFLSGILLGGTKSDYYNVIDRDYNMGAGFSVKTKTFMEFHNLGRFVMHAGFYHIYTRKGYDKEKLETINPLYLNAQGDKGNADLLVLNPIWEFDFNKRMSAVLSGSYYIRNTRYAYYNNVHAETFEVKMGVAYHF
;
A
#
# COMPACT_ATOMS: atom_id res chain seq x y z
N MET A 1 12.79 -58.57 -6.87
CA MET A 1 12.16 -58.40 -5.54
C MET A 1 12.34 -56.96 -5.05
N LYS A 2 11.21 -56.36 -4.65
CA LYS A 2 10.94 -55.07 -4.00
C LYS A 2 12.13 -54.29 -3.39
N LYS A 3 12.65 -53.29 -4.11
CA LYS A 3 13.20 -52.06 -3.47
C LYS A 3 12.04 -51.11 -3.21
N SER A 4 11.99 -50.61 -1.98
CA SER A 4 10.82 -50.14 -1.24
C SER A 4 10.09 -48.94 -1.85
N ALA A 5 8.76 -49.01 -1.81
CA ALA A 5 7.85 -47.90 -2.10
C ALA A 5 8.10 -46.66 -1.22
N LEU A 6 8.71 -46.82 -0.03
CA LEU A 6 9.11 -45.71 0.84
C LEU A 6 10.13 -44.76 0.19
N PHE A 7 11.06 -45.28 -0.63
CA PHE A 7 12.11 -44.43 -1.22
C PHE A 7 11.61 -43.59 -2.41
N ARG A 8 10.50 -43.99 -3.05
CA ARG A 8 9.81 -43.18 -4.08
C ARG A 8 8.87 -42.14 -3.46
N LEU A 9 8.23 -42.44 -2.31
CA LEU A 9 7.50 -41.42 -1.54
C LEU A 9 8.44 -40.28 -1.11
N GLY A 10 9.69 -40.54 -0.69
CA GLY A 10 10.59 -39.48 -0.24
C GLY A 10 10.98 -38.41 -1.28
N ARG A 11 10.82 -38.64 -2.59
CA ARG A 11 11.23 -37.68 -3.65
C ARG A 11 10.15 -36.66 -4.01
N SER A 12 8.86 -37.03 -4.03
CA SER A 12 7.77 -36.11 -4.39
C SER A 12 7.35 -35.15 -3.27
N TYR A 13 7.69 -35.46 -2.01
CA TYR A 13 7.30 -34.63 -0.85
C TYR A 13 8.45 -33.77 -0.29
N LYS A 14 9.63 -33.73 -0.94
CA LYS A 14 10.78 -32.93 -0.46
C LYS A 14 10.44 -31.45 -0.31
N ILE A 15 9.64 -30.89 -1.22
CA ILE A 15 9.27 -29.47 -1.19
C ILE A 15 8.31 -29.21 -0.02
N VAL A 16 7.33 -30.08 0.22
CA VAL A 16 6.42 -29.98 1.38
C VAL A 16 7.18 -30.11 2.69
N TRP A 17 8.11 -31.07 2.80
CA TRP A 17 8.96 -31.20 3.99
C TRP A 17 9.90 -30.01 4.18
N VAL A 18 10.45 -29.44 3.11
CA VAL A 18 11.27 -28.21 3.18
C VAL A 18 10.42 -27.03 3.63
N VAL A 19 9.19 -26.88 3.13
CA VAL A 19 8.25 -25.82 3.55
C VAL A 19 7.80 -26.03 5.00
N VAL A 20 7.48 -27.25 5.41
CA VAL A 20 7.11 -27.62 6.78
C VAL A 20 8.28 -27.39 7.74
N VAL A 21 9.51 -27.74 7.35
CA VAL A 21 10.72 -27.50 8.15
C VAL A 21 11.07 -26.01 8.19
N LEU A 22 10.94 -25.26 7.10
CA LEU A 22 11.09 -23.80 7.08
C LEU A 22 10.04 -23.11 7.96
N PHE A 23 8.80 -23.57 7.90
CA PHE A 23 7.71 -23.07 8.74
C PHE A 23 7.93 -23.43 10.21
N LEU A 24 8.35 -24.66 10.53
CA LEU A 24 8.69 -25.07 11.90
C LEU A 24 9.91 -24.33 12.45
N THR A 25 10.95 -24.13 11.64
CA THR A 25 12.16 -23.40 12.07
C THR A 25 11.89 -21.91 12.24
N THR A 26 11.09 -21.30 11.36
CA THR A 26 10.67 -19.89 11.53
C THR A 26 9.74 -19.73 12.74
N THR A 27 8.78 -20.62 12.94
CA THR A 27 7.89 -20.59 14.13
C THR A 27 8.65 -20.82 15.43
N VAL A 28 9.60 -21.77 15.48
CA VAL A 28 10.44 -21.99 16.67
C VAL A 28 11.39 -20.81 16.91
N SER A 29 11.96 -20.21 15.87
CA SER A 29 12.82 -19.02 15.99
C SER A 29 12.06 -17.78 16.45
N LEU A 30 10.83 -17.59 15.95
CA LEU A 30 9.93 -16.52 16.39
C LEU A 30 9.43 -16.77 17.82
N TRP A 31 9.15 -18.02 18.19
CA TRP A 31 8.75 -18.39 19.55
C TRP A 31 9.86 -18.13 20.56
N ALA A 32 11.10 -18.46 20.23
CA ALA A 32 12.28 -18.18 21.07
C ALA A 32 12.51 -16.67 21.30
N GLN A 33 12.02 -15.80 20.40
CA GLN A 33 12.16 -14.34 20.51
C GLN A 33 11.00 -13.66 21.25
N THR A 34 9.95 -14.41 21.63
CA THR A 34 8.75 -13.86 22.31
C THR A 34 8.80 -13.93 23.84
N ASN A 35 9.82 -14.55 24.45
CA ASN A 35 9.99 -14.53 25.90
C ASN A 35 10.82 -13.33 26.34
N GLY A 36 10.15 -12.38 26.98
CA GLY A 36 10.74 -11.15 27.46
C GLY A 36 11.69 -11.37 28.62
N GLN A 37 12.87 -10.77 28.50
CA GLN A 37 13.59 -10.17 29.62
C GLN A 37 14.40 -8.98 29.11
N THR A 38 14.15 -7.82 29.70
CA THR A 38 14.97 -6.61 29.58
C THR A 38 16.22 -6.76 30.45
N SER A 39 17.36 -7.07 29.83
CA SER A 39 18.69 -6.62 30.28
C SER A 39 19.73 -6.97 29.19
N GLU A 40 20.65 -6.05 28.90
CA GLU A 40 21.83 -6.13 28.02
C GLU A 40 21.70 -6.93 26.71
N ARG A 41 21.54 -6.23 25.57
CA ARG A 41 21.54 -6.87 24.23
C ARG A 41 22.94 -7.40 23.89
N HIS A 42 23.25 -8.64 24.25
CA HIS A 42 24.36 -9.40 23.68
C HIS A 42 23.96 -9.90 22.29
N PHE A 43 24.51 -9.30 21.22
CA PHE A 43 24.36 -9.86 19.88
C PHE A 43 25.36 -11.00 19.68
N TYR A 44 24.87 -12.19 19.34
CA TYR A 44 25.71 -13.32 19.00
C TYR A 44 26.48 -13.03 17.70
N ASN A 45 27.81 -12.88 17.81
CA ASN A 45 28.70 -12.73 16.66
C ASN A 45 29.01 -14.10 16.04
N TRP A 46 28.36 -14.45 14.95
CA TRP A 46 28.66 -15.65 14.15
C TRP A 46 29.55 -15.26 12.97
N ALA A 47 30.77 -14.85 13.30
CA ALA A 47 31.75 -14.39 12.33
C ALA A 47 33.18 -14.67 12.78
N LEU A 48 34.06 -14.85 11.79
CA LEU A 48 35.50 -14.91 11.96
C LEU A 48 36.03 -13.48 12.04
N GLY A 49 36.43 -13.06 13.23
CA GLY A 49 36.91 -11.71 13.52
C GLY A 49 38.40 -11.69 13.88
N PHE A 50 39.18 -10.84 13.21
CA PHE A 50 40.56 -10.53 13.55
C PHE A 50 40.62 -9.20 14.31
N GLY A 51 41.27 -9.18 15.48
CA GLY A 51 41.44 -8.01 16.35
C GLY A 51 41.49 -8.36 17.83
N HIS A 52 41.82 -7.39 18.68
CA HIS A 52 42.04 -7.59 20.12
C HIS A 52 40.80 -7.26 20.96
N SER A 53 40.67 -7.93 22.10
CA SER A 53 39.78 -7.50 23.19
C SER A 53 40.54 -6.53 24.09
N ALA A 54 39.94 -5.39 24.39
CA ALA A 54 40.49 -4.43 25.35
C ALA A 54 40.22 -4.87 26.80
N ALA A 55 40.94 -4.26 27.75
CA ALA A 55 40.86 -4.59 29.18
C ALA A 55 39.48 -4.32 29.81
N ASP A 56 38.65 -3.48 29.17
CA ASP A 56 37.27 -3.18 29.55
C ASP A 56 36.24 -4.18 28.98
N SER A 57 36.70 -5.33 28.48
CA SER A 57 35.90 -6.36 27.80
C SER A 57 35.30 -5.95 26.45
N SER A 58 35.60 -4.76 25.92
CA SER A 58 35.14 -4.33 24.59
C SER A 58 35.94 -5.01 23.47
N ARG A 59 35.24 -5.50 22.44
CA ARG A 59 35.86 -6.19 21.29
C ARG A 59 36.14 -5.20 20.17
N TRP A 60 37.40 -4.96 19.88
CA TRP A 60 37.81 -4.24 18.67
C TRP A 60 38.22 -5.22 17.56
N ARG A 61 37.66 -5.04 16.37
CA ARG A 61 37.98 -5.83 15.18
C ARG A 61 38.53 -4.96 14.05
N SER A 62 39.53 -5.48 13.34
CA SER A 62 40.06 -4.91 12.10
C SER A 62 39.49 -5.60 10.86
N ALA A 63 39.14 -6.88 10.98
CA ALA A 63 38.42 -7.63 9.95
C ALA A 63 37.35 -8.50 10.61
N ASN A 64 36.12 -8.53 10.11
CA ASN A 64 35.05 -9.39 10.65
C ASN A 64 34.15 -9.94 9.53
N VAL A 65 34.19 -11.24 9.26
CA VAL A 65 33.44 -11.86 8.16
C VAL A 65 32.61 -13.04 8.67
N GLY A 66 31.30 -13.01 8.45
CA GLY A 66 30.41 -14.09 8.91
C GLY A 66 28.96 -13.95 8.47
N ILE A 67 28.07 -14.76 9.04
CA ILE A 67 26.63 -14.73 8.73
C ILE A 67 25.93 -13.64 9.55
N LEU A 68 26.21 -13.58 10.85
CA LEU A 68 25.75 -12.54 11.77
C LEU A 68 26.97 -11.85 12.37
N ALA A 69 27.54 -10.91 11.61
CA ALA A 69 28.73 -10.19 12.04
C ALA A 69 28.33 -9.09 13.03
N ALA A 70 28.79 -9.17 14.27
CA ALA A 70 28.55 -8.19 15.33
C ALA A 70 29.87 -7.88 16.08
N THR A 71 30.16 -6.59 16.26
CA THR A 71 31.35 -6.12 17.00
C THR A 71 31.01 -4.90 17.85
N ASP A 72 31.82 -4.62 18.86
CA ASP A 72 31.65 -3.41 19.67
C ASP A 72 32.24 -2.21 18.92
N THR A 73 33.51 -2.34 18.54
CA THR A 73 34.23 -1.34 17.74
C THR A 73 34.84 -1.99 16.50
N LEU A 74 34.74 -1.34 15.35
CA LEU A 74 35.34 -1.76 14.07
C LEU A 74 36.33 -0.68 13.60
N HIS A 75 37.61 -1.02 13.39
CA HIS A 75 38.54 -0.19 12.61
C HIS A 75 39.14 -1.01 11.46
N GLY A 76 38.47 -1.02 10.31
CA GLY A 76 38.86 -1.81 9.15
C GLY A 76 37.64 -2.23 8.34
N PHE A 77 37.45 -3.53 8.08
CA PHE A 77 36.33 -4.00 7.26
C PHE A 77 35.48 -5.09 7.93
N GLN A 78 34.18 -5.07 7.66
CA GLN A 78 33.22 -6.07 8.12
C GLN A 78 32.28 -6.48 7.00
N ILE A 79 32.04 -7.78 6.86
CA ILE A 79 31.07 -8.36 5.92
C ILE A 79 30.18 -9.36 6.66
N GLY A 80 28.89 -9.06 6.71
CA GLY A 80 27.86 -9.93 7.28
C GLY A 80 26.93 -10.48 6.21
N GLY A 81 26.81 -11.79 6.08
CA GLY A 81 25.92 -12.44 5.09
C GLY A 81 24.45 -12.11 5.30
N ILE A 82 24.00 -11.99 6.56
CA ILE A 82 22.65 -11.54 6.92
C ILE A 82 22.72 -10.17 7.59
N SER A 83 23.54 -10.03 8.63
CA SER A 83 23.66 -8.77 9.38
C SER A 83 25.10 -8.35 9.64
N SER A 84 25.35 -7.04 9.60
CA SER A 84 26.57 -6.41 10.10
C SER A 84 26.22 -5.37 11.18
N ILE A 85 26.70 -5.54 12.41
CA ILE A 85 26.38 -4.69 13.55
C ILE A 85 27.67 -4.16 14.20
N ALA A 86 27.71 -2.86 14.48
CA ALA A 86 28.78 -2.19 15.23
C ALA A 86 28.19 -1.33 16.37
N HIS A 87 28.44 -1.66 17.63
CA HIS A 87 27.76 -0.98 18.75
C HIS A 87 28.24 0.45 19.00
N TYR A 88 29.54 0.68 19.16
CA TYR A 88 30.09 1.95 19.65
C TYR A 88 30.73 2.78 18.55
N GLN A 89 31.72 2.24 17.84
CA GLN A 89 32.45 3.01 16.83
C GLN A 89 32.79 2.15 15.61
N MET A 90 32.68 2.76 14.43
CA MET A 90 33.04 2.15 13.17
C MET A 90 33.90 3.13 12.36
N LYS A 91 35.14 2.76 12.08
CA LYS A 91 36.00 3.44 11.11
C LYS A 91 36.35 2.46 9.99
N GLY A 92 35.99 2.79 8.75
CA GLY A 92 36.26 1.92 7.59
C GLY A 92 35.00 1.45 6.87
N VAL A 93 34.89 0.15 6.59
CA VAL A 93 33.86 -0.43 5.69
C VAL A 93 33.00 -1.47 6.43
N SER A 94 31.68 -1.35 6.36
CA SER A 94 30.75 -2.37 6.88
C SER A 94 29.69 -2.70 5.85
N ILE A 95 29.62 -3.96 5.46
CA ILE A 95 28.67 -4.46 4.45
C ILE A 95 27.80 -5.54 5.08
N GLY A 96 26.48 -5.37 5.05
CA GLY A 96 25.50 -6.38 5.44
C GLY A 96 24.73 -6.93 4.23
N GLY A 97 24.31 -8.19 4.28
CA GLY A 97 23.36 -8.71 3.29
C GLY A 97 22.00 -8.05 3.44
N LEU A 98 21.24 -8.42 4.47
CA LEU A 98 19.91 -7.87 4.72
C LEU A 98 19.95 -6.61 5.58
N PHE A 99 20.82 -6.56 6.59
CA PHE A 99 20.86 -5.44 7.53
C PHE A 99 22.28 -4.99 7.85
N ALA A 100 22.50 -3.68 7.90
CA ALA A 100 23.62 -3.11 8.64
C ALA A 100 23.09 -2.19 9.75
N ALA A 101 23.64 -2.30 10.95
CA ALA A 101 23.25 -1.48 12.09
C ALA A 101 24.47 -0.91 12.80
N SER A 102 24.39 0.34 13.24
CA SER A 102 25.42 0.89 14.14
C SER A 102 24.83 1.77 15.23
N GLY A 103 25.28 1.58 16.46
CA GLY A 103 24.80 2.31 17.63
C GLY A 103 25.44 3.68 17.80
N GLY A 104 26.76 3.78 17.58
CA GLY A 104 27.52 5.03 17.77
C GLY A 104 28.07 5.62 16.47
N ARG A 105 29.33 6.09 16.49
CA ARG A 105 29.89 6.94 15.43
C ARG A 105 30.45 6.11 14.26
N ILE A 106 30.06 6.45 13.04
CA ILE A 106 30.63 5.93 11.79
C ILE A 106 31.47 7.02 11.12
N ASP A 107 32.75 6.73 10.88
CA ASP A 107 33.59 7.49 9.94
C ASP A 107 34.00 6.52 8.80
N GLY A 108 33.26 6.51 7.69
CA GLY A 108 33.52 5.56 6.59
C GLY A 108 32.32 5.20 5.70
N PHE A 109 32.30 3.96 5.21
CA PHE A 109 31.33 3.43 4.24
C PHE A 109 30.48 2.30 4.85
N GLN A 110 29.16 2.48 4.86
CA GLN A 110 28.21 1.46 5.30
C GLN A 110 27.28 1.08 4.15
N ALA A 111 27.14 -0.23 3.88
CA ALA A 111 26.26 -0.72 2.84
C ALA A 111 25.42 -1.93 3.27
N ALA A 112 24.21 -2.04 2.70
CA ALA A 112 23.39 -3.25 2.79
C ALA A 112 22.53 -3.46 1.54
N PHE A 113 22.23 -4.71 1.18
CA PHE A 113 21.24 -4.96 0.15
C PHE A 113 19.83 -4.64 0.66
N GLY A 114 19.52 -4.97 1.91
CA GLY A 114 18.27 -4.54 2.55
C GLY A 114 18.37 -3.12 3.11
N MET A 115 18.59 -3.01 4.42
CA MET A 115 18.44 -1.75 5.15
C MET A 115 19.67 -1.42 6.00
N ASN A 116 20.04 -0.14 6.02
CA ASN A 116 21.04 0.38 6.95
C ASN A 116 20.36 1.20 8.07
N THR A 117 20.79 1.01 9.31
CA THR A 117 20.29 1.73 10.49
C THR A 117 21.44 2.31 11.31
N LEU A 118 21.33 3.59 11.67
CA LEU A 118 22.34 4.30 12.46
C LEU A 118 21.69 5.08 13.61
N GLY A 119 22.05 4.71 14.84
CA GLY A 119 21.65 5.41 16.05
C GLY A 119 22.50 6.64 16.38
N GLY A 120 23.77 6.67 15.94
CA GLY A 120 24.73 7.74 16.23
C GLY A 120 24.95 8.75 15.11
N GLU A 121 26.20 9.19 14.97
CA GLU A 121 26.62 10.15 13.93
C GLU A 121 27.41 9.46 12.82
N MET A 122 27.15 9.85 11.57
CA MET A 122 27.91 9.36 10.43
C MET A 122 28.58 10.50 9.67
N ARG A 123 29.85 10.27 9.34
CA ARG A 123 30.64 11.02 8.36
C ARG A 123 31.08 10.05 7.26
N GLY A 124 30.50 10.17 6.06
CA GLY A 124 30.84 9.30 4.94
C GLY A 124 29.67 8.94 4.02
N LEU A 125 29.66 7.70 3.51
CA LEU A 125 28.71 7.22 2.49
C LEU A 125 27.88 6.03 3.00
N GLN A 126 26.56 6.15 2.90
CA GLN A 126 25.60 5.10 3.24
C GLN A 126 24.86 4.64 1.97
N LEU A 127 24.91 3.33 1.66
CA LEU A 127 24.32 2.74 0.45
C LEU A 127 23.37 1.60 0.81
N ALA A 128 22.10 1.68 0.43
CA ALA A 128 21.14 0.58 0.61
C ALA A 128 20.37 0.28 -0.67
N ALA A 129 20.07 -0.98 -1.00
CA ALA A 129 19.15 -1.21 -2.12
C ALA A 129 17.71 -0.81 -1.74
N ILE A 130 17.34 -0.90 -0.46
CA ILE A 130 15.99 -0.54 0.01
C ILE A 130 15.99 0.78 0.78
N SER A 131 16.54 0.82 1.99
CA SER A 131 16.37 1.99 2.85
C SER A 131 17.57 2.29 3.75
N ASN A 132 17.90 3.59 3.89
CA ASN A 132 18.83 4.08 4.89
C ASN A 132 18.09 4.88 5.96
N VAL A 133 18.38 4.57 7.24
CA VAL A 133 17.83 5.27 8.40
C VAL A 133 18.98 5.73 9.26
N ALA A 134 19.10 7.04 9.50
CA ALA A 134 20.16 7.61 10.30
C ALA A 134 19.63 8.66 11.28
N ARG A 135 20.24 8.76 12.46
CA ARG A 135 19.94 9.87 13.38
C ARG A 135 20.62 11.17 12.93
N HIS A 136 21.91 11.13 12.68
CA HIS A 136 22.72 12.29 12.25
C HIS A 136 23.65 11.89 11.10
N ILE A 137 23.69 12.69 10.02
CA ILE A 137 24.59 12.44 8.89
C ILE A 137 25.24 13.71 8.34
N HIS A 138 26.52 13.59 8.06
CA HIS A 138 27.34 14.53 7.29
C HIS A 138 27.98 13.76 6.14
N GLY A 139 27.35 13.76 4.97
CA GLY A 139 27.81 12.94 3.85
C GLY A 139 26.72 12.59 2.84
N VAL A 140 26.79 11.39 2.29
CA VAL A 140 25.93 10.94 1.19
C VAL A 140 25.09 9.74 1.62
N GLN A 141 23.78 9.79 1.38
CA GLN A 141 22.90 8.62 1.47
C GLN A 141 22.32 8.31 0.09
N LEU A 142 22.50 7.07 -0.34
CA LEU A 142 21.98 6.54 -1.59
C LEU A 142 21.09 5.34 -1.29
N SER A 143 19.85 5.36 -1.76
CA SER A 143 18.98 4.19 -1.66
C SER A 143 18.09 3.95 -2.86
N GLY A 144 17.65 2.70 -3.05
CA GLY A 144 16.66 2.40 -4.08
C GLY A 144 15.28 2.94 -3.73
N PHE A 145 14.87 2.93 -2.45
CA PHE A 145 13.53 3.36 -2.05
C PHE A 145 13.53 4.59 -1.15
N ALA A 146 14.10 4.50 0.05
CA ALA A 146 13.95 5.56 1.07
C ALA A 146 15.25 5.96 1.75
N ASN A 147 15.48 7.26 1.98
CA ASN A 147 16.50 7.74 2.91
C ASN A 147 15.85 8.59 4.00
N ILE A 148 16.23 8.37 5.26
CA ILE A 148 15.58 8.98 6.41
C ILE A 148 16.64 9.50 7.38
N VAL A 149 16.57 10.78 7.74
CA VAL A 149 17.44 11.40 8.75
C VAL A 149 16.64 12.08 9.86
N GLY A 150 16.89 11.65 11.09
CA GLY A 150 16.20 12.10 12.31
C GLY A 150 16.55 13.51 12.78
N THR A 151 17.53 14.19 12.17
CA THR A 151 17.99 15.52 12.56
C THR A 151 18.39 16.37 11.35
N PRO A 152 18.66 17.68 11.51
CA PRO A 152 19.10 18.52 10.40
C PRO A 152 20.45 18.07 9.84
N PHE A 153 20.47 17.63 8.58
CA PHE A 153 21.66 17.04 7.94
C PHE A 153 22.40 18.02 7.02
N ARG A 154 23.63 17.65 6.65
CA ARG A 154 24.44 18.34 5.64
C ARG A 154 24.99 17.32 4.63
N GLY A 155 24.71 17.51 3.34
CA GLY A 155 25.19 16.62 2.29
C GLY A 155 24.15 16.28 1.21
N LEU A 156 24.19 15.05 0.67
CA LEU A 156 23.34 14.59 -0.42
C LEU A 156 22.47 13.40 0.01
N GLN A 157 21.17 13.47 -0.28
CA GLN A 157 20.26 12.33 -0.23
C GLN A 157 19.70 12.07 -1.62
N LEU A 158 19.92 10.86 -2.14
CA LEU A 158 19.36 10.41 -3.40
C LEU A 158 18.64 9.09 -3.20
N SER A 159 17.36 9.06 -3.54
CA SER A 159 16.55 7.85 -3.47
C SER A 159 15.72 7.66 -4.73
N GLY A 160 15.33 6.42 -5.02
CA GLY A 160 14.36 6.17 -6.08
C GLY A 160 12.99 6.78 -5.73
N PHE A 161 12.53 6.69 -4.48
CA PHE A 161 11.16 7.07 -4.12
C PHE A 161 11.09 8.25 -3.15
N THR A 162 11.57 8.11 -1.91
CA THR A 162 11.33 9.11 -0.86
C THR A 162 12.62 9.51 -0.14
N ASN A 163 12.85 10.80 0.10
CA ASN A 163 13.85 11.30 1.05
C ASN A 163 13.17 12.09 2.17
N ILE A 164 13.51 11.79 3.42
CA ILE A 164 12.96 12.44 4.61
C ILE A 164 14.11 12.98 5.47
N ALA A 165 13.99 14.24 5.86
CA ALA A 165 14.87 14.84 6.86
C ALA A 165 14.09 15.78 7.79
N MET A 166 14.48 15.79 9.07
CA MET A 166 13.99 16.80 10.02
C MET A 166 14.43 18.23 9.65
N GLY A 167 15.48 18.39 8.83
CA GLY A 167 15.88 19.66 8.23
C GLY A 167 17.11 19.50 7.35
N ILE A 168 17.40 20.52 6.53
CA ILE A 168 18.57 20.56 5.66
C ILE A 168 19.35 21.84 5.97
N LYS A 169 20.54 21.68 6.58
CA LYS A 169 21.42 22.83 6.90
C LYS A 169 22.11 23.38 5.66
N ALA A 170 22.60 22.47 4.82
CA ALA A 170 23.15 22.72 3.49
C ALA A 170 23.20 21.38 2.75
N GLY A 171 22.43 21.21 1.68
CA GLY A 171 22.40 19.93 1.00
C GLY A 171 21.47 19.84 -0.19
N VAL A 172 21.41 18.65 -0.77
CA VAL A 172 20.57 18.33 -1.92
C VAL A 172 19.76 17.08 -1.61
N GLN A 173 18.47 17.12 -1.96
CA GLN A 173 17.55 15.98 -1.90
C GLN A 173 17.00 15.72 -3.30
N ILE A 174 17.22 14.51 -3.83
CA ILE A 174 16.74 14.08 -5.14
C ILE A 174 15.96 12.78 -4.99
N SER A 175 14.70 12.78 -5.43
CA SER A 175 13.86 11.58 -5.44
C SER A 175 12.88 11.63 -6.59
N SER A 176 12.38 10.48 -7.06
CA SER A 176 11.32 10.50 -8.08
C SER A 176 9.97 10.89 -7.48
N LEU A 177 9.68 10.52 -6.23
CA LEU A 177 8.37 10.79 -5.61
C LEU A 177 8.41 11.96 -4.65
N ALA A 178 9.01 11.81 -3.47
CA ALA A 178 8.83 12.78 -2.40
C ALA A 178 10.12 13.16 -1.68
N ASN A 179 10.43 14.46 -1.64
CA ASN A 179 11.46 15.02 -0.76
C ASN A 179 10.80 15.84 0.35
N ILE A 180 11.06 15.48 1.61
CA ILE A 180 10.39 16.06 2.76
C ILE A 180 11.42 16.63 3.74
N ALA A 181 11.29 17.91 4.06
CA ALA A 181 12.09 18.64 5.05
C ALA A 181 11.18 19.28 6.11
N SER A 182 11.09 18.67 7.30
CA SER A 182 10.12 19.10 8.33
C SER A 182 10.40 20.46 8.98
N LYS A 183 11.61 21.03 8.85
CA LYS A 183 11.94 22.36 9.36
C LYS A 183 12.48 23.25 8.25
N THR A 184 13.70 23.74 8.38
CA THR A 184 14.33 24.59 7.37
C THR A 184 14.99 23.75 6.29
N MET A 185 14.73 24.10 5.04
CA MET A 185 15.43 23.58 3.86
C MET A 185 16.36 24.65 3.30
N ARG A 186 17.67 24.44 3.40
CA ARG A 186 18.72 25.24 2.76
C ARG A 186 19.45 24.39 1.72
N GLY A 187 19.24 24.70 0.45
CA GLY A 187 19.83 23.97 -0.67
C GLY A 187 18.83 23.69 -1.79
N LEU A 188 18.86 22.48 -2.35
CA LEU A 188 18.03 22.07 -3.49
C LEU A 188 17.18 20.83 -3.16
N GLN A 189 15.91 20.87 -3.54
CA GLN A 189 15.02 19.69 -3.60
C GLN A 189 14.53 19.50 -5.04
N LEU A 190 14.73 18.31 -5.58
CA LEU A 190 14.28 17.91 -6.92
C LEU A 190 13.46 16.61 -6.82
N GLY A 191 12.20 16.66 -7.20
CA GLY A 191 11.31 15.49 -7.18
C GLY A 191 9.88 15.87 -7.55
N THR A 192 8.98 14.89 -7.71
CA THR A 192 7.59 15.20 -8.08
C THR A 192 6.85 15.95 -6.98
N TYR A 193 7.10 15.61 -5.71
CA TYR A 193 6.59 16.28 -4.53
C TYR A 193 7.73 16.78 -3.65
N ASN A 194 7.79 18.08 -3.39
CA ASN A 194 8.75 18.66 -2.45
C ASN A 194 8.02 19.40 -1.33
N TYR A 195 8.34 19.07 -0.09
CA TYR A 195 7.80 19.72 1.10
C TYR A 195 8.92 20.31 1.96
N ALA A 196 8.73 21.55 2.38
CA ALA A 196 9.54 22.21 3.39
C ALA A 196 8.68 23.09 4.31
N ASP A 197 9.01 23.14 5.59
CA ASP A 197 8.35 24.08 6.50
C ASP A 197 8.84 25.51 6.26
N THR A 198 10.15 25.69 6.17
CA THR A 198 10.80 26.97 5.85
C THR A 198 11.77 26.81 4.70
N LEU A 199 11.47 27.40 3.55
CA LEU A 199 12.31 27.34 2.35
C LEU A 199 13.32 28.51 2.29
N ARG A 200 14.61 28.19 2.33
CA ARG A 200 15.76 29.09 2.11
C ARG A 200 16.66 28.52 1.02
N GLY A 201 16.06 28.07 -0.07
CA GLY A 201 16.70 27.35 -1.17
C GLY A 201 15.76 27.22 -2.37
N VAL A 202 15.99 26.21 -3.21
CA VAL A 202 15.22 25.98 -4.44
C VAL A 202 14.47 24.64 -4.35
N GLN A 203 13.18 24.66 -4.68
CA GLN A 203 12.38 23.45 -4.91
C GLN A 203 12.03 23.36 -6.40
N ILE A 204 12.27 22.21 -7.02
CA ILE A 204 11.93 21.92 -8.41
C ILE A 204 11.10 20.64 -8.46
N GLY A 205 9.86 20.73 -8.95
CA GLY A 205 8.95 19.58 -8.91
C GLY A 205 7.58 19.81 -9.50
N LEU A 206 6.74 18.77 -9.56
CA LEU A 206 5.35 18.93 -9.98
C LEU A 206 4.56 19.66 -8.91
N LEU A 207 4.77 19.32 -7.64
CA LEU A 207 4.13 19.94 -6.48
C LEU A 207 5.20 20.41 -5.49
N ASN A 208 5.27 21.71 -5.24
CA ASN A 208 6.16 22.30 -4.24
C ASN A 208 5.34 22.97 -3.13
N ILE A 209 5.59 22.58 -1.89
CA ILE A 209 4.90 23.11 -0.71
C ILE A 209 5.94 23.71 0.25
N ALA A 210 5.76 24.98 0.59
CA ALA A 210 6.59 25.69 1.56
C ALA A 210 5.74 26.56 2.50
N LEU A 211 5.63 26.24 3.79
CA LEU A 211 4.80 27.07 4.70
C LEU A 211 5.34 28.49 4.84
N GLN A 212 6.65 28.63 5.05
CA GLN A 212 7.35 29.91 5.09
C GLN A 212 8.42 29.95 3.99
N GLN A 213 8.56 31.07 3.28
CA GLN A 213 9.51 31.19 2.16
C GLN A 213 10.25 32.54 2.21
N PRO A 214 11.07 32.80 3.24
CA PRO A 214 11.72 34.09 3.41
C PRO A 214 12.76 34.41 2.32
N LYS A 215 13.43 33.39 1.77
CA LYS A 215 14.48 33.53 0.74
C LYS A 215 14.52 32.32 -0.21
N GLY A 216 13.36 31.76 -0.53
CA GLY A 216 13.24 30.55 -1.36
C GLY A 216 12.73 30.82 -2.77
N LEU A 217 12.96 29.88 -3.68
CA LEU A 217 12.37 29.83 -5.02
C LEU A 217 11.68 28.47 -5.22
N GLN A 218 10.44 28.49 -5.70
CA GLN A 218 9.71 27.28 -6.09
C GLN A 218 9.48 27.29 -7.60
N LEU A 219 9.91 26.22 -8.28
CA LEU A 219 9.76 25.99 -9.72
C LEU A 219 8.92 24.72 -9.92
N GLY A 220 7.69 24.82 -10.40
CA GLY A 220 6.86 23.63 -10.54
C GLY A 220 5.50 23.78 -11.19
N ILE A 221 4.75 22.68 -11.33
CA ILE A 221 3.37 22.78 -11.85
C ILE A 221 2.49 23.48 -10.83
N ILE A 222 2.53 23.06 -9.57
CA ILE A 222 1.78 23.68 -8.47
C ILE A 222 2.76 24.09 -7.38
N ASN A 223 2.72 25.37 -7.00
CA ASN A 223 3.50 25.91 -5.88
C ASN A 223 2.55 26.47 -4.82
N TYR A 224 2.68 26.00 -3.59
CA TYR A 224 1.94 26.47 -2.43
C TYR A 224 2.86 27.12 -1.40
N SER A 225 2.50 28.31 -0.95
CA SER A 225 3.13 28.93 0.22
C SER A 225 2.17 29.76 1.05
N ARG A 226 2.39 29.85 2.38
CA ARG A 226 1.62 30.76 3.26
C ARG A 226 2.20 32.16 3.37
N ASP A 227 3.26 32.47 2.64
CA ASP A 227 3.91 33.79 2.65
C ASP A 227 3.48 34.64 1.43
N THR A 228 3.34 35.95 1.64
CA THR A 228 2.84 36.91 0.63
C THR A 228 3.93 37.46 -0.29
N LEU A 229 5.21 37.44 0.13
CA LEU A 229 6.34 38.03 -0.61
C LEU A 229 7.25 36.94 -1.22
N THR A 230 6.73 36.15 -2.16
CA THR A 230 7.39 34.92 -2.61
C THR A 230 7.68 34.87 -4.11
N HIS A 231 8.88 34.40 -4.47
CA HIS A 231 9.27 34.08 -5.83
C HIS A 231 8.80 32.65 -6.16
N ARG A 232 7.71 32.54 -6.91
CA ARG A 232 7.10 31.26 -7.33
C ARG A 232 6.92 31.30 -8.84
N ILE A 233 7.44 30.29 -9.53
CA ILE A 233 7.29 30.15 -10.98
C ILE A 233 6.64 28.80 -11.21
N GLY A 234 5.42 28.83 -11.70
CA GLY A 234 4.68 27.59 -11.91
C GLY A 234 3.32 27.77 -12.51
N LEU A 235 2.73 26.65 -12.93
CA LEU A 235 1.44 26.68 -13.62
C LEU A 235 0.30 27.13 -12.69
N VAL A 236 0.34 26.74 -11.42
CA VAL A 236 -0.64 27.15 -10.40
C VAL A 236 0.12 27.61 -9.17
N ASN A 237 -0.01 28.89 -8.81
CA ASN A 237 0.63 29.44 -7.61
C ASN A 237 -0.43 29.83 -6.59
N ILE A 238 -0.43 29.14 -5.45
CA ILE A 238 -1.41 29.30 -4.37
C ILE A 238 -0.71 29.95 -3.17
N GLY A 239 -1.34 30.98 -2.61
CA GLY A 239 -0.96 31.56 -1.33
C GLY A 239 -2.13 32.25 -0.62
N PRO A 240 -1.87 32.98 0.48
CA PRO A 240 -2.93 33.47 1.37
C PRO A 240 -3.92 34.44 0.73
N GLN A 241 -3.52 35.10 -0.36
CA GLN A 241 -4.32 36.09 -1.09
C GLN A 241 -4.93 35.52 -2.37
N THR A 242 -4.67 34.24 -2.71
CA THR A 242 -5.19 33.61 -3.92
C THR A 242 -6.70 33.42 -3.79
N GLN A 243 -7.44 33.91 -4.78
CA GLN A 243 -8.88 33.73 -4.90
C GLN A 243 -9.14 32.60 -5.90
N ILE A 244 -9.99 31.64 -5.53
CA ILE A 244 -10.34 30.50 -6.39
C ILE A 244 -11.72 30.79 -6.96
N ASP A 245 -11.79 30.94 -8.28
CA ASP A 245 -13.05 31.09 -8.98
C ASP A 245 -13.37 29.77 -9.72
N ILE A 246 -14.61 29.30 -9.62
CA ILE A 246 -15.17 28.20 -10.42
C ILE A 246 -15.89 28.83 -11.61
N LEU A 247 -15.57 28.42 -12.83
CA LEU A 247 -16.14 28.95 -14.06
C LEU A 247 -16.94 27.86 -14.76
N ALA A 248 -18.12 28.21 -15.25
CA ALA A 248 -18.89 27.41 -16.19
C ALA A 248 -19.18 28.28 -17.41
N TYR A 249 -18.76 27.84 -18.60
CA TYR A 249 -18.81 28.68 -19.80
C TYR A 249 -18.96 27.89 -21.08
N GLY A 250 -19.67 28.47 -22.04
CA GLY A 250 -19.81 27.93 -23.39
C GLY A 250 -19.09 28.80 -24.41
N GLY A 251 -18.70 28.19 -25.51
CA GLY A 251 -18.07 28.94 -26.60
C GLY A 251 -18.00 28.17 -27.90
N ASN A 252 -17.47 28.84 -28.92
CA ASN A 252 -17.28 28.26 -30.25
C ASN A 252 -16.07 27.31 -30.34
N HIS A 253 -15.27 27.19 -29.28
CA HIS A 253 -14.13 26.27 -29.17
C HIS A 253 -14.54 24.90 -28.65
N ALA A 254 -15.15 24.89 -27.47
CA ALA A 254 -15.78 23.74 -26.84
C ALA A 254 -17.15 24.19 -26.30
N LEU A 255 -18.18 23.37 -26.55
CA LEU A 255 -19.58 23.72 -26.30
C LEU A 255 -19.85 24.08 -24.83
N LEU A 256 -19.37 23.24 -23.90
CA LEU A 256 -19.49 23.40 -22.46
C LEU A 256 -18.11 23.21 -21.84
N ASN A 257 -17.75 24.11 -20.93
CA ASN A 257 -16.49 24.08 -20.21
C ASN A 257 -16.72 24.35 -18.74
N MET A 258 -15.94 23.68 -17.90
CA MET A 258 -15.84 23.97 -16.47
C MET A 258 -14.37 24.18 -16.12
N GLY A 259 -14.07 25.19 -15.30
CA GLY A 259 -12.70 25.48 -14.93
C GLY A 259 -12.51 26.07 -13.54
N LEU A 260 -11.28 25.95 -13.03
CA LEU A 260 -10.81 26.51 -11.78
C LEU A 260 -9.77 27.59 -12.07
N ARG A 261 -10.09 28.84 -11.74
CA ARG A 261 -9.20 30.00 -11.89
C ARG A 261 -8.59 30.38 -10.56
N PHE A 262 -7.27 30.30 -10.48
CA PHE A 262 -6.49 30.72 -9.32
C PHE A 262 -5.96 32.12 -9.57
N ARG A 263 -6.63 33.13 -8.99
CA ARG A 263 -6.30 34.54 -9.20
C ARG A 263 -5.46 35.08 -8.04
N ASN A 264 -4.29 35.59 -8.40
CA ASN A 264 -3.37 36.32 -7.53
C ASN A 264 -3.54 37.84 -7.78
N ARG A 265 -2.65 38.67 -7.21
CA ARG A 265 -2.79 40.13 -7.19
C ARG A 265 -3.09 40.72 -8.58
N ASN A 266 -2.27 40.40 -9.58
CA ASN A 266 -2.40 40.90 -10.95
C ASN A 266 -2.36 39.78 -12.01
N THR A 267 -2.27 38.52 -11.61
CA THR A 267 -2.12 37.37 -12.52
C THR A 267 -3.09 36.26 -12.14
N TYR A 268 -3.43 35.40 -13.10
CA TYR A 268 -4.20 34.19 -12.82
C TYR A 268 -3.72 33.03 -13.67
N SER A 269 -4.02 31.84 -13.17
CA SER A 269 -3.94 30.59 -13.92
C SER A 269 -5.31 29.92 -13.95
N LEU A 270 -5.72 29.38 -15.08
CA LEU A 270 -6.99 28.66 -15.25
C LEU A 270 -6.71 27.24 -15.73
N LEU A 271 -7.25 26.26 -15.01
CA LEU A 271 -7.36 24.88 -15.47
C LEU A 271 -8.82 24.63 -15.84
N ALA A 272 -9.10 24.14 -17.05
CA ALA A 272 -10.47 23.87 -17.47
C ALA A 272 -10.58 22.60 -18.29
N VAL A 273 -11.70 21.91 -18.12
CA VAL A 273 -12.11 20.74 -18.92
C VAL A 273 -13.35 21.12 -19.72
N GLY A 274 -13.43 20.65 -20.97
CA GLY A 274 -14.51 20.99 -21.88
C GLY A 274 -14.96 19.85 -22.79
N THR A 275 -16.22 19.88 -23.17
CA THR A 275 -16.92 18.94 -24.07
C THR A 275 -18.00 19.70 -24.83
N HIS A 276 -18.36 19.49 -26.09
CA HIS A 276 -17.75 18.83 -27.23
C HIS A 276 -16.93 19.87 -28.02
N TYR A 277 -15.78 19.51 -28.60
CA TYR A 277 -15.00 20.39 -29.48
C TYR A 277 -15.73 20.58 -30.82
N ILE A 278 -16.15 21.82 -31.08
CA ILE A 278 -16.98 22.15 -32.24
C ILE A 278 -16.11 22.13 -33.51
N GLY A 279 -16.25 21.04 -34.28
CA GLY A 279 -15.48 20.76 -35.51
C GLY A 279 -15.38 19.28 -35.92
N PHE A 280 -15.90 18.34 -35.11
CA PHE A 280 -16.06 16.92 -35.49
C PHE A 280 -17.54 16.63 -35.76
N ASN A 281 -17.85 15.88 -36.81
CA ASN A 281 -19.22 15.87 -37.33
C ASN A 281 -20.25 15.08 -36.50
N GLU A 282 -19.94 14.00 -35.76
CA GLU A 282 -21.04 13.24 -35.09
C GLU A 282 -20.73 12.57 -33.72
N GLU A 283 -19.53 12.69 -33.11
CA GLU A 283 -19.26 12.07 -31.79
C GLU A 283 -18.60 13.00 -30.76
N LEU A 284 -18.78 12.69 -29.48
CA LEU A 284 -18.29 13.45 -28.31
C LEU A 284 -16.76 13.71 -28.45
N SER A 285 -16.24 14.79 -27.87
CA SER A 285 -14.79 15.04 -27.77
C SER A 285 -14.47 15.78 -26.48
N GLY A 286 -13.30 15.49 -25.91
CA GLY A 286 -12.83 16.07 -24.65
C GLY A 286 -11.67 17.03 -24.88
N ALA A 287 -11.65 18.13 -24.15
CA ALA A 287 -10.53 19.06 -24.13
C ALA A 287 -10.09 19.37 -22.70
N VAL A 288 -8.78 19.33 -22.44
CA VAL A 288 -8.16 19.85 -21.21
C VAL A 288 -7.38 21.09 -21.60
N SER A 289 -7.71 22.22 -20.98
CA SER A 289 -7.07 23.51 -21.25
C SER A 289 -6.44 24.11 -20.01
N TYR A 290 -5.31 24.76 -20.24
CA TYR A 290 -4.55 25.48 -19.24
C TYR A 290 -4.26 26.90 -19.76
N ARG A 291 -4.54 27.92 -18.95
CA ARG A 291 -4.36 29.33 -19.34
C ARG A 291 -3.57 30.11 -18.30
N LEU A 292 -2.72 31.02 -18.77
CA LEU A 292 -1.95 31.97 -17.97
C LEU A 292 -2.29 33.38 -18.40
N GLY A 293 -2.70 34.23 -17.47
CA GLY A 293 -3.13 35.57 -17.80
C GLY A 293 -2.81 36.63 -16.77
N ARG A 294 -2.96 37.87 -17.19
CA ARG A 294 -2.85 39.08 -16.37
C ARG A 294 -4.25 39.69 -16.22
N CYS A 295 -4.55 40.20 -15.03
CA CYS A 295 -5.84 40.83 -14.75
C CYS A 295 -5.66 42.18 -14.06
N VAL A 296 -6.53 43.12 -14.39
CA VAL A 296 -6.56 44.49 -13.85
C VAL A 296 -8.01 44.83 -13.49
N ASN A 297 -8.25 45.33 -12.27
CA ASN A 297 -9.57 45.83 -11.89
C ASN A 297 -9.72 47.24 -12.47
N LEU A 298 -10.70 47.44 -13.36
CA LEU A 298 -11.06 48.76 -13.88
C LEU A 298 -11.98 49.49 -12.91
N SER A 299 -12.88 48.75 -12.25
CA SER A 299 -13.75 49.25 -11.18
C SER A 299 -14.04 48.13 -10.16
N PRO A 300 -14.73 48.41 -9.04
CA PRO A 300 -15.11 47.35 -8.10
C PRO A 300 -15.96 46.22 -8.72
N ARG A 301 -16.65 46.52 -9.83
CA ARG A 301 -17.50 45.56 -10.57
C ARG A 301 -16.86 45.01 -11.85
N TRP A 302 -15.95 45.74 -12.50
CA TRP A 302 -15.36 45.35 -13.77
C TRP A 302 -13.89 44.93 -13.63
N LEU A 303 -13.57 43.74 -14.16
CA LEU A 303 -12.21 43.22 -14.24
C LEU A 303 -11.88 42.91 -15.70
N LEU A 304 -10.80 43.52 -16.21
CA LEU A 304 -10.27 43.24 -17.54
C LEU A 304 -9.09 42.28 -17.39
N SER A 305 -9.00 41.29 -18.29
CA SER A 305 -7.92 40.32 -18.29
C SER A 305 -7.49 39.93 -19.70
N SER A 306 -6.28 39.42 -19.81
CA SER A 306 -5.77 38.79 -21.03
C SER A 306 -5.00 37.53 -20.67
N ASP A 307 -5.14 36.48 -21.49
CA ASP A 307 -4.43 35.22 -21.29
C ASP A 307 -3.89 34.60 -22.58
N ILE A 308 -2.91 33.74 -22.38
CA ILE A 308 -2.43 32.76 -23.35
C ILE A 308 -2.78 31.38 -22.80
N GLY A 309 -3.31 30.50 -23.64
CA GLY A 309 -3.76 29.17 -23.28
C GLY A 309 -3.25 28.08 -24.19
N PHE A 310 -3.12 26.89 -23.62
CA PHE A 310 -2.86 25.63 -24.31
C PHE A 310 -4.05 24.70 -24.06
N ALA A 311 -4.59 24.07 -25.10
CA ALA A 311 -5.63 23.06 -24.97
C ALA A 311 -5.21 21.74 -25.65
N HIS A 312 -5.22 20.64 -24.91
CA HIS A 312 -5.13 19.29 -25.43
C HIS A 312 -6.54 18.80 -25.78
N ILE A 313 -6.73 18.28 -26.99
CA ILE A 313 -8.01 17.81 -27.50
C ILE A 313 -7.85 16.36 -27.96
N GLU A 314 -8.70 15.47 -27.47
CA GLU A 314 -8.72 14.05 -27.82
C GLU A 314 -10.13 13.66 -28.31
N THR A 315 -10.19 12.82 -29.34
CA THR A 315 -11.43 12.28 -29.90
C THR A 315 -11.73 10.92 -29.24
N PHE A 316 -13.01 10.63 -28.99
CA PHE A 316 -13.42 9.33 -28.41
C PHE A 316 -13.59 8.21 -29.46
N GLU A 317 -13.25 8.45 -30.73
CA GLU A 317 -13.45 7.48 -31.82
C GLU A 317 -12.51 6.26 -31.74
N LYS A 318 -13.02 5.11 -32.17
CA LYS A 318 -12.29 3.83 -32.28
C LYS A 318 -11.27 3.86 -33.43
N GLU A 319 -10.27 2.98 -33.38
CA GLU A 319 -9.11 2.92 -34.30
C GLU A 319 -9.42 2.75 -35.81
N THR A 320 -10.69 2.69 -36.21
CA THR A 320 -11.13 2.35 -37.57
C THR A 320 -11.48 3.56 -38.47
N SER A 321 -11.45 4.82 -38.01
CA SER A 321 -12.03 5.95 -38.78
C SER A 321 -11.05 6.93 -39.46
N GLY A 322 -9.74 6.80 -39.29
CA GLY A 322 -8.76 7.69 -39.93
C GLY A 322 -8.79 9.16 -39.47
N LYS A 323 -9.46 9.48 -38.35
CA LYS A 323 -9.52 10.84 -37.76
C LYS A 323 -8.37 11.08 -36.77
N PRO A 324 -7.93 12.35 -36.56
CA PRO A 324 -6.86 12.68 -35.63
C PRO A 324 -7.13 12.17 -34.21
N HIS A 325 -6.22 11.36 -33.69
CA HIS A 325 -6.28 10.86 -32.31
C HIS A 325 -6.03 11.96 -31.28
N ARG A 326 -5.11 12.90 -31.53
CA ARG A 326 -4.72 13.95 -30.57
C ARG A 326 -4.37 15.25 -31.28
N LEU A 327 -4.94 16.37 -30.83
CA LEU A 327 -4.66 17.72 -31.31
C LEU A 327 -4.26 18.61 -30.14
N TYR A 328 -3.48 19.65 -30.40
CA TYR A 328 -3.26 20.72 -29.44
C TYR A 328 -3.59 22.08 -30.04
N SER A 329 -4.07 23.00 -29.20
CA SER A 329 -4.45 24.35 -29.60
C SER A 329 -3.72 25.38 -28.75
N LEU A 330 -3.04 26.33 -29.41
CA LEU A 330 -2.44 27.52 -28.80
C LEU A 330 -3.40 28.70 -28.99
N GLN A 331 -3.64 29.45 -27.91
CA GLN A 331 -4.77 30.37 -27.82
C GLN A 331 -4.35 31.68 -27.15
N GLY A 332 -4.78 32.82 -27.69
CA GLY A 332 -4.64 34.13 -27.05
C GLY A 332 -6.01 34.78 -26.89
N ARG A 333 -6.31 35.35 -25.71
CA ARG A 333 -7.62 35.90 -25.37
C ARG A 333 -7.54 37.21 -24.58
N VAL A 334 -8.63 37.98 -24.69
CA VAL A 334 -8.97 39.10 -23.82
C VAL A 334 -10.34 38.81 -23.21
N ASN A 335 -10.45 38.92 -21.89
CA ASN A 335 -11.68 38.65 -21.15
C ASN A 335 -12.13 39.86 -20.33
N LEU A 336 -13.44 40.07 -20.27
CA LEU A 336 -14.09 41.09 -19.48
C LEU A 336 -15.06 40.43 -18.50
N ASP A 337 -14.77 40.58 -17.21
CA ASP A 337 -15.55 40.00 -16.11
C ASP A 337 -16.41 41.10 -15.44
N PHE A 338 -17.70 40.83 -15.30
CA PHE A 338 -18.65 41.64 -14.55
C PHE A 338 -19.06 40.96 -13.24
N ARG A 339 -18.90 41.65 -12.13
CA ARG A 339 -19.27 41.16 -10.79
C ARG A 339 -20.70 41.55 -10.45
N VAL A 340 -21.58 40.56 -10.34
CA VAL A 340 -22.99 40.74 -9.95
C VAL A 340 -23.10 40.95 -8.44
N ASN A 341 -22.48 40.06 -7.64
CA ASN A 341 -22.42 40.18 -6.19
C ASN A 341 -21.07 39.67 -5.64
N LYS A 342 -20.93 39.44 -4.32
CA LYS A 342 -19.66 39.01 -3.71
C LYS A 342 -19.21 37.61 -4.15
N GLU A 343 -20.13 36.76 -4.58
CA GLU A 343 -19.92 35.35 -4.87
C GLU A 343 -20.13 34.99 -6.34
N LEU A 344 -20.87 35.80 -7.09
CA LEU A 344 -21.29 35.49 -8.45
C LEU A 344 -20.94 36.63 -9.42
N GLY A 345 -20.48 36.25 -10.61
CA GLY A 345 -20.19 37.15 -11.72
C GLY A 345 -20.42 36.47 -13.05
N ALA A 346 -20.31 37.24 -14.13
CA ALA A 346 -20.35 36.75 -15.50
C ALA A 346 -19.09 37.23 -16.22
N PHE A 347 -18.68 36.53 -17.27
CA PHE A 347 -17.57 36.97 -18.10
C PHE A 347 -17.84 36.72 -19.58
N VAL A 348 -17.23 37.55 -20.41
CA VAL A 348 -17.16 37.38 -21.86
C VAL A 348 -15.70 37.40 -22.29
N SER A 349 -15.37 36.59 -23.28
CA SER A 349 -14.01 36.37 -23.75
C SER A 349 -13.98 36.34 -25.26
N ALA A 350 -13.04 37.06 -25.85
CA ALA A 350 -12.76 37.05 -27.28
C ALA A 350 -11.26 36.79 -27.52
N GLY A 351 -10.94 36.02 -28.55
CA GLY A 351 -9.55 35.65 -28.82
C GLY A 351 -9.34 34.98 -30.16
N TRP A 352 -8.16 34.40 -30.33
CA TRP A 352 -7.77 33.64 -31.51
C TRP A 352 -7.03 32.38 -31.09
N GLY A 353 -7.28 31.27 -31.79
CA GLY A 353 -6.62 29.99 -31.52
C GLY A 353 -6.16 29.29 -32.79
N THR A 354 -4.99 28.66 -32.74
CA THR A 354 -4.44 27.82 -33.80
C THR A 354 -4.31 26.38 -33.30
N THR A 355 -4.88 25.43 -34.02
CA THR A 355 -4.90 24.00 -33.64
C THR A 355 -4.02 23.20 -34.59
N HIS A 356 -3.20 22.31 -34.04
CA HIS A 356 -2.17 21.52 -34.72
C HIS A 356 -2.24 20.04 -34.34
N TYR A 357 -1.68 19.19 -35.20
CA TYR A 357 -1.46 17.76 -34.92
C TYR A 357 -0.18 17.56 -34.08
N TYR A 358 -0.19 16.63 -33.12
CA TYR A 358 0.97 16.38 -32.24
C TYR A 358 2.22 15.86 -32.97
N TRP A 359 2.08 14.89 -33.87
CA TRP A 359 3.24 14.17 -34.42
C TRP A 359 3.87 14.87 -35.62
N GLU A 360 3.05 15.49 -36.48
CA GLU A 360 3.52 16.14 -37.71
C GLU A 360 3.64 17.67 -37.55
N ASN A 361 3.17 18.25 -36.43
CA ASN A 361 2.98 19.69 -36.22
C ASN A 361 2.20 20.38 -37.38
N LYS A 362 1.45 19.58 -38.15
CA LYS A 362 0.69 20.06 -39.29
C LYS A 362 -0.44 20.96 -38.78
N HIS A 363 -0.69 22.07 -39.47
CA HIS A 363 -1.79 22.97 -39.14
C HIS A 363 -3.13 22.28 -39.43
N TYR A 364 -4.04 22.28 -38.46
CA TYR A 364 -5.39 21.74 -38.62
C TYR A 364 -6.38 22.87 -38.92
N LYS A 365 -6.46 23.88 -38.05
CA LYS A 365 -7.42 24.98 -38.16
C LYS A 365 -7.03 26.17 -37.29
N SER A 366 -7.22 27.38 -37.80
CA SER A 366 -7.21 28.62 -37.00
C SER A 366 -8.62 29.19 -36.93
N LYS A 367 -9.06 29.68 -35.76
CA LYS A 367 -10.36 30.33 -35.62
C LYS A 367 -10.36 31.41 -34.55
N ALA A 368 -11.24 32.41 -34.71
CA ALA A 368 -11.61 33.31 -33.62
C ALA A 368 -12.30 32.51 -32.50
N LEU A 369 -12.02 32.87 -31.25
CA LEU A 369 -12.57 32.25 -30.05
C LEU A 369 -13.55 33.22 -29.40
N LEU A 370 -14.77 32.77 -29.15
CA LEU A 370 -15.80 33.52 -28.43
C LEU A 370 -16.36 32.63 -27.33
N GLU A 371 -16.26 33.09 -26.09
CA GLU A 371 -16.67 32.38 -24.88
C GLU A 371 -17.46 33.31 -23.96
N ALA A 372 -18.50 32.79 -23.32
CA ALA A 372 -19.26 33.51 -22.30
C ALA A 372 -19.69 32.55 -21.20
N GLY A 373 -19.73 33.03 -19.95
CA GLY A 373 -20.10 32.17 -18.84
C GLY A 373 -20.25 32.87 -17.50
N ILE A 374 -20.43 32.04 -16.48
CA ILE A 374 -20.66 32.43 -15.10
C ILE A 374 -19.42 32.09 -14.28
N VAL A 375 -19.11 32.96 -13.31
CA VAL A 375 -18.01 32.83 -12.38
C VAL A 375 -18.58 32.78 -10.96
N MET A 376 -18.34 31.69 -10.25
CA MET A 376 -18.60 31.57 -8.82
C MET A 376 -17.29 31.71 -8.04
N ARG A 377 -17.24 32.65 -7.09
CA ARG A 377 -16.04 32.97 -6.34
C ARG A 377 -16.07 32.26 -5.00
N PHE A 378 -15.12 31.38 -4.80
CA PHE A 378 -14.92 30.74 -3.51
C PHE A 378 -13.80 31.47 -2.77
N LYS A 379 -14.14 32.05 -1.63
CA LYS A 379 -13.14 32.56 -0.69
C LYS A 379 -12.95 31.47 0.35
N PRO A 380 -11.86 30.68 0.31
CA PRO A 380 -11.58 29.77 1.40
C PRO A 380 -11.50 30.63 2.67
N GLU A 381 -12.34 30.32 3.67
CA GLU A 381 -12.26 30.97 4.97
C GLU A 381 -10.82 30.85 5.48
N ARG A 382 -10.36 31.88 6.21
CA ARG A 382 -9.13 31.74 6.98
C ARG A 382 -9.34 30.53 7.88
N ILE A 383 -8.66 29.44 7.57
CA ILE A 383 -8.57 28.28 8.44
C ILE A 383 -7.83 28.77 9.68
N LEU A 384 -8.61 29.31 10.63
CA LEU A 384 -8.20 29.55 11.99
C LEU A 384 -7.82 28.17 12.53
N SER A 385 -6.55 28.08 12.91
CA SER A 385 -5.91 26.93 13.51
C SER A 385 -6.76 26.38 14.66
N TYR A 386 -7.53 25.34 14.39
CA TYR A 386 -8.10 24.52 15.44
C TYR A 386 -7.01 23.57 15.90
N GLY A 387 -6.53 23.78 17.13
CA GLY A 387 -5.43 23.02 17.71
C GLY A 387 -5.68 21.52 17.59
N GLY A 388 -4.69 20.82 17.03
CA GLY A 388 -4.64 19.36 17.03
C GLY A 388 -4.61 18.87 18.48
N THR A 389 -5.69 18.23 18.91
CA THR A 389 -5.69 17.42 20.12
C THR A 389 -5.06 16.06 19.82
N THR A 390 -3.76 16.04 19.55
CA THR A 390 -2.95 14.82 19.48
C THR A 390 -1.63 15.08 20.21
N GLY A 391 -1.75 15.34 21.50
CA GLY A 391 -0.62 15.47 22.42
C GLY A 391 -0.96 15.02 23.84
N THR A 392 -2.22 15.13 24.25
CA THR A 392 -2.64 14.77 25.62
C THR A 392 -2.93 13.27 25.80
N ALA A 393 -3.30 12.53 24.75
CA ALA A 393 -3.64 11.11 24.88
C ALA A 393 -2.41 10.21 25.08
N GLU A 394 -1.32 10.39 24.32
CA GLU A 394 -0.12 9.54 24.42
C GLU A 394 0.70 9.79 25.70
N LEU A 395 0.83 11.05 26.12
CA LEU A 395 1.49 11.40 27.40
C LEU A 395 0.71 10.79 28.58
N SER A 396 -0.63 10.83 28.54
CA SER A 396 -1.48 10.18 29.55
C SER A 396 -1.34 8.65 29.54
N MET A 397 -1.08 8.04 28.38
CA MET A 397 -1.04 6.59 28.23
C MET A 397 0.29 6.02 28.72
N ALA A 398 1.42 6.63 28.36
CA ALA A 398 2.74 6.21 28.86
C ALA A 398 2.87 6.43 30.38
N GLU A 399 2.34 7.53 30.92
CA GLU A 399 2.28 7.78 32.37
C GLU A 399 1.30 6.83 33.06
N ARG A 400 0.14 6.53 32.48
CA ARG A 400 -0.77 5.48 32.98
C ARG A 400 -0.12 4.11 32.97
N TYR A 401 0.53 3.69 31.88
CA TYR A 401 1.19 2.38 31.78
C TYR A 401 2.37 2.27 32.76
N ARG A 402 3.09 3.37 33.01
CA ARG A 402 4.14 3.40 34.03
C ARG A 402 3.58 3.31 35.45
N MET A 403 2.50 4.04 35.76
CA MET A 403 1.78 3.88 37.04
C MET A 403 1.14 2.49 37.19
N LEU A 404 0.68 1.87 36.10
CA LEU A 404 0.11 0.52 36.08
C LEU A 404 1.17 -0.58 36.28
N MET A 405 2.43 -0.34 35.88
CA MET A 405 3.54 -1.28 36.12
C MET A 405 4.19 -1.11 37.50
N GLU A 406 4.13 0.08 38.10
CA GLU A 406 4.62 0.33 39.46
C GLU A 406 3.62 -0.13 40.55
N ASN A 407 2.32 -0.28 40.25
CA ASN A 407 1.28 -0.63 41.22
C ASN A 407 0.56 -1.95 40.89
N ASP A 408 1.12 -3.05 41.39
CA ASP A 408 0.69 -4.46 41.20
C ASP A 408 -0.61 -4.83 41.95
N SER A 409 -1.69 -4.10 41.65
CA SER A 409 -3.07 -4.45 42.03
C SER A 409 -4.13 -3.84 41.10
N THR A 410 -3.73 -2.91 40.23
CA THR A 410 -4.62 -2.14 39.32
C THR A 410 -4.93 -2.84 37.99
N LEU A 411 -4.20 -3.91 37.65
CA LEU A 411 -4.45 -4.77 36.48
C LEU A 411 -5.84 -5.44 36.49
N ARG A 412 -6.54 -5.50 37.63
CA ARG A 412 -7.90 -6.05 37.72
C ARG A 412 -8.95 -5.13 37.09
N ILE A 413 -8.82 -3.80 37.19
CA ILE A 413 -9.94 -2.89 36.89
C ILE A 413 -10.20 -2.73 35.38
N HIS A 414 -9.15 -2.78 34.55
CA HIS A 414 -9.30 -2.73 33.08
C HIS A 414 -9.62 -4.12 32.47
N ASN A 415 -9.11 -5.21 33.05
CA ASN A 415 -9.37 -6.56 32.55
C ASN A 415 -10.79 -7.09 32.84
N LEU A 416 -11.53 -6.50 33.79
CA LEU A 416 -12.88 -6.91 34.16
C LEU A 416 -13.94 -6.70 33.05
N GLN A 417 -13.66 -5.87 32.04
CA GLN A 417 -14.63 -5.58 30.97
C GLN A 417 -14.53 -6.52 29.77
N PHE A 418 -13.42 -7.27 29.61
CA PHE A 418 -13.13 -8.00 28.38
C PHE A 418 -13.39 -9.50 28.47
N ALA A 419 -14.37 -9.99 27.70
CA ALA A 419 -14.73 -11.40 27.55
C ALA A 419 -13.52 -12.28 27.19
N TYR A 420 -12.59 -11.76 26.39
CA TYR A 420 -11.38 -12.48 26.02
C TYR A 420 -10.49 -12.81 27.23
N ASN A 421 -10.59 -12.06 28.31
CA ASN A 421 -9.78 -12.29 29.51
C ASN A 421 -10.49 -13.16 30.55
N ASP A 422 -11.73 -13.62 30.28
CA ASP A 422 -12.46 -14.56 31.14
C ASP A 422 -11.82 -15.97 31.06
N PRO A 423 -11.30 -16.53 32.18
CA PRO A 423 -10.73 -17.88 32.19
C PRO A 423 -11.71 -18.97 31.74
N LYS A 424 -13.02 -18.76 31.92
CA LYS A 424 -14.06 -19.71 31.46
C LYS A 424 -14.18 -19.71 29.93
N GLU A 425 -13.81 -18.61 29.28
CA GLU A 425 -13.86 -18.44 27.82
C GLU A 425 -12.57 -18.91 27.13
N GLN A 426 -11.42 -18.94 27.84
CA GLN A 426 -10.10 -19.27 27.28
C GLN A 426 -9.74 -20.77 27.29
N ARG A 427 -10.70 -21.67 27.56
CA ARG A 427 -10.44 -23.11 27.56
C ARG A 427 -10.17 -23.62 26.14
N LYS A 428 -8.95 -24.11 25.90
CA LYS A 428 -8.53 -24.71 24.63
C LYS A 428 -9.28 -26.02 24.35
N ARG A 429 -9.89 -26.13 23.16
CA ARG A 429 -10.64 -27.33 22.72
C ARG A 429 -10.14 -27.84 21.36
N PRO A 430 -8.94 -28.44 21.31
CA PRO A 430 -8.32 -28.84 20.03
C PRO A 430 -9.12 -29.89 19.26
N TRP A 431 -9.78 -30.83 19.96
CA TRP A 431 -10.61 -31.86 19.32
C TRP A 431 -11.90 -31.32 18.71
N LYS A 432 -12.49 -30.30 19.34
CA LYS A 432 -13.63 -29.58 18.78
C LYS A 432 -13.23 -28.91 17.47
N ALA A 433 -12.06 -28.28 17.44
CA ALA A 433 -11.52 -27.68 16.21
C ALA A 433 -11.31 -28.71 15.09
N VAL A 434 -10.78 -29.90 15.41
CA VAL A 434 -10.66 -31.00 14.42
C VAL A 434 -12.02 -31.37 13.86
N ALA A 435 -13.01 -31.61 14.74
CA ALA A 435 -14.36 -31.97 14.33
C ALA A 435 -15.01 -30.88 13.44
N GLU A 436 -14.83 -29.60 13.77
CA GLU A 436 -15.32 -28.48 12.97
C GLU A 436 -14.65 -28.39 11.61
N VAL A 437 -13.32 -28.52 11.52
CA VAL A 437 -12.60 -28.56 10.25
C VAL A 437 -13.10 -29.72 9.38
N THR A 438 -13.25 -30.92 9.97
CA THR A 438 -13.78 -32.07 9.24
C THR A 438 -15.22 -31.83 8.78
N ALA A 439 -16.05 -31.20 9.63
CA ALA A 439 -17.43 -30.88 9.29
C ALA A 439 -17.54 -29.85 8.18
N VAL A 440 -16.67 -28.83 8.14
CA VAL A 440 -16.62 -27.84 7.05
C VAL A 440 -16.38 -28.56 5.72
N ASN A 441 -15.37 -29.43 5.65
CA ASN A 441 -15.09 -30.19 4.43
C ASN A 441 -16.21 -31.15 4.05
N ALA A 442 -16.78 -31.87 5.02
CA ALA A 442 -17.89 -32.76 4.76
C ALA A 442 -19.13 -32.00 4.24
N LEU A 443 -19.43 -30.83 4.82
CA LEU A 443 -20.54 -29.99 4.40
C LEU A 443 -20.35 -29.48 2.97
N VAL A 444 -19.19 -28.90 2.67
CA VAL A 444 -18.90 -28.32 1.36
C VAL A 444 -18.89 -29.43 0.30
N HIS A 445 -18.24 -30.57 0.57
CA HIS A 445 -18.28 -31.73 -0.32
C HIS A 445 -19.72 -32.24 -0.56
N CYS A 446 -20.57 -32.28 0.47
CA CYS A 446 -21.98 -32.65 0.30
C CYS A 446 -22.76 -31.65 -0.56
N VAL A 447 -22.55 -30.35 -0.36
CA VAL A 447 -23.18 -29.30 -1.18
C VAL A 447 -22.71 -29.42 -2.64
N ASP A 448 -21.41 -29.54 -2.87
CA ASP A 448 -20.83 -29.64 -4.22
C ASP A 448 -21.30 -30.89 -4.94
N ARG A 449 -21.38 -32.03 -4.23
CA ARG A 449 -21.80 -33.30 -4.80
C ARG A 449 -23.30 -33.39 -5.05
N TYR A 450 -24.12 -32.99 -4.09
CA TYR A 450 -25.57 -33.23 -4.13
C TYR A 450 -26.38 -32.02 -4.60
N ALA A 451 -26.00 -30.81 -4.20
CA ALA A 451 -26.73 -29.59 -4.56
C ALA A 451 -26.23 -28.99 -5.88
N LEU A 452 -24.91 -28.77 -6.00
CA LEU A 452 -24.31 -28.16 -7.19
C LEU A 452 -23.95 -29.18 -8.29
N ARG A 453 -23.86 -30.46 -7.91
CA ARG A 453 -23.60 -31.62 -8.79
C ARG A 453 -22.31 -31.49 -9.60
N TYR A 454 -21.29 -30.85 -9.04
CA TYR A 454 -19.98 -30.73 -9.69
C TYR A 454 -19.30 -32.09 -9.87
N ASP A 455 -18.60 -32.25 -10.99
CA ASP A 455 -17.94 -33.52 -11.34
C ASP A 455 -16.71 -33.80 -10.45
N PHE A 456 -15.97 -32.77 -10.03
CA PHE A 456 -14.80 -32.90 -9.16
C PHE A 456 -15.16 -33.47 -7.76
N ALA A 457 -16.38 -33.25 -7.26
CA ALA A 457 -16.86 -33.70 -5.95
C ALA A 457 -17.42 -35.15 -5.95
N LYS A 458 -17.38 -35.86 -7.09
CA LYS A 458 -17.84 -37.26 -7.22
C LYS A 458 -16.77 -38.26 -6.75
N VAL A 459 -16.23 -38.03 -5.55
CA VAL A 459 -15.15 -38.83 -4.96
C VAL A 459 -15.59 -40.28 -4.68
N ASN A 460 -14.64 -41.20 -4.85
CA ASN A 460 -14.72 -42.60 -4.43
C ASN A 460 -13.36 -43.04 -3.83
N PHE A 461 -13.33 -44.18 -3.12
CA PHE A 461 -12.10 -44.68 -2.48
C PHE A 461 -10.93 -44.94 -3.46
N LYS A 462 -11.24 -45.24 -4.72
CA LYS A 462 -10.23 -45.46 -5.77
C LYS A 462 -9.50 -44.17 -6.13
N ASN A 463 -10.22 -43.04 -6.17
CA ASN A 463 -9.67 -41.71 -6.46
C ASN A 463 -8.81 -41.21 -5.29
N ILE A 464 -9.26 -41.38 -4.04
CA ILE A 464 -8.46 -41.04 -2.85
C ILE A 464 -7.12 -41.78 -2.88
N HIS A 465 -7.13 -43.10 -3.09
CA HIS A 465 -5.90 -43.88 -3.20
C HIS A 465 -4.99 -43.44 -4.35
N LYS A 466 -5.58 -42.99 -5.46
CA LYS A 466 -4.85 -42.45 -6.62
C LYS A 466 -4.18 -41.13 -6.27
N ASN A 467 -4.84 -40.24 -5.52
CA ASN A 467 -4.30 -38.95 -5.10
C ASN A 467 -3.07 -39.11 -4.20
N PHE A 468 -3.13 -40.04 -3.24
CA PHE A 468 -1.96 -40.40 -2.42
C PHE A 468 -0.80 -41.02 -3.21
N LYS A 469 -1.04 -41.57 -4.41
CA LYS A 469 0.02 -42.14 -5.28
C LYS A 469 0.63 -41.14 -6.25
N ASN A 470 -0.19 -40.27 -6.85
CA ASN A 470 0.22 -39.37 -7.92
C ASN A 470 1.00 -38.15 -7.42
N GLY A 471 0.79 -37.76 -6.15
CA GLY A 471 1.45 -36.58 -5.57
C GLY A 471 0.93 -35.26 -6.16
N PHE A 472 1.59 -34.16 -5.82
CA PHE A 472 1.09 -32.83 -6.14
C PHE A 472 1.30 -32.39 -7.60
N VAL A 473 0.30 -31.71 -8.15
CA VAL A 473 0.37 -30.99 -9.43
C VAL A 473 0.15 -29.47 -9.23
N TRP A 474 0.27 -28.72 -10.32
CA TRP A 474 -0.28 -27.36 -10.42
C TRP A 474 -1.59 -27.49 -11.18
N ASP A 475 -2.69 -27.02 -10.59
CA ASP A 475 -4.04 -27.06 -11.15
C ASP A 475 -4.25 -25.99 -12.24
N ASN A 476 -5.47 -25.84 -12.75
CA ASN A 476 -5.81 -24.82 -13.74
C ASN A 476 -7.07 -24.01 -13.37
N ASP A 477 -7.27 -23.74 -12.08
CA ASP A 477 -8.43 -22.94 -11.64
C ASP A 477 -8.26 -21.44 -11.92
N LYS A 478 -9.40 -20.75 -11.88
CA LYS A 478 -9.52 -19.30 -12.08
C LYS A 478 -8.68 -18.53 -11.08
N PHE A 479 -8.23 -17.34 -11.50
CA PHE A 479 -7.41 -16.46 -10.68
C PHE A 479 -8.09 -16.10 -9.35
N SER A 480 -9.39 -15.79 -9.39
CA SER A 480 -10.19 -15.51 -8.20
C SER A 480 -10.42 -16.73 -7.32
N THR A 481 -10.46 -17.94 -7.88
CA THR A 481 -10.55 -19.18 -7.10
C THR A 481 -9.25 -19.38 -6.31
N ASN A 482 -8.11 -19.48 -7.00
CA ASN A 482 -6.81 -19.79 -6.38
C ASN A 482 -6.31 -18.70 -5.45
N LEU A 483 -6.57 -17.44 -5.78
CA LEU A 483 -5.95 -16.32 -5.08
C LEU A 483 -6.96 -15.53 -4.25
N PHE A 484 -8.22 -15.98 -4.12
CA PHE A 484 -9.18 -15.43 -3.16
C PHE A 484 -10.09 -16.50 -2.51
N ALA A 485 -10.76 -17.36 -3.28
CA ALA A 485 -11.70 -18.34 -2.72
C ALA A 485 -11.00 -19.39 -1.84
N HIS A 486 -9.84 -19.92 -2.28
CA HIS A 486 -9.00 -20.80 -1.47
C HIS A 486 -8.54 -20.15 -0.16
N PRO A 487 -7.93 -18.95 -0.16
CA PRO A 487 -7.68 -18.16 1.06
C PRO A 487 -8.90 -17.99 1.96
N TYR A 488 -10.07 -17.66 1.41
CA TYR A 488 -11.30 -17.54 2.19
C TYR A 488 -11.72 -18.87 2.80
N HIS A 489 -11.66 -19.98 2.05
CA HIS A 489 -11.99 -21.31 2.55
C HIS A 489 -11.04 -21.74 3.69
N GLY A 490 -9.74 -21.51 3.52
CA GLY A 490 -8.74 -21.76 4.54
C GLY A 490 -8.96 -20.95 5.83
N SER A 491 -9.58 -19.76 5.71
CA SER A 491 -9.97 -18.96 6.86
C SER A 491 -11.01 -19.67 7.74
N LEU A 492 -11.88 -20.51 7.17
CA LEU A 492 -12.87 -21.30 7.91
C LEU A 492 -12.17 -22.35 8.78
N TYR A 493 -11.15 -23.03 8.24
CA TYR A 493 -10.38 -23.99 9.03
C TYR A 493 -9.63 -23.32 10.17
N TYR A 494 -8.96 -22.20 9.88
CA TYR A 494 -8.23 -21.42 10.88
C TYR A 494 -9.19 -20.89 11.97
N ASN A 495 -10.36 -20.40 11.59
CA ASN A 495 -11.36 -19.88 12.51
C ASN A 495 -12.07 -20.95 13.34
N SER A 496 -12.18 -22.18 12.84
CA SER A 496 -12.63 -23.34 13.64
C SER A 496 -11.70 -23.58 14.83
N ALA A 497 -10.39 -23.44 14.60
CA ALA A 497 -9.37 -23.52 15.65
C ALA A 497 -9.36 -22.28 16.56
N ARG A 498 -9.36 -21.05 16.01
CA ARG A 498 -9.39 -19.82 16.81
C ARG A 498 -10.64 -19.70 17.67
N GLY A 499 -11.82 -20.02 17.11
CA GLY A 499 -13.10 -20.05 17.83
C GLY A 499 -13.16 -21.10 18.94
N SER A 500 -12.27 -22.10 18.91
CA SER A 500 -12.09 -23.12 19.95
C SER A 500 -11.05 -22.77 21.02
N GLY A 501 -10.60 -21.50 21.07
CA GLY A 501 -9.71 -20.97 22.11
C GLY A 501 -8.22 -21.21 21.85
N LEU A 502 -7.83 -21.65 20.65
CA LEU A 502 -6.44 -21.82 20.27
C LEU A 502 -5.80 -20.47 19.91
N SER A 503 -4.50 -20.30 20.18
CA SER A 503 -3.73 -19.10 19.81
C SER A 503 -3.40 -19.07 18.31
N PHE A 504 -2.90 -17.94 17.80
CA PHE A 504 -2.55 -17.74 16.38
C PHE A 504 -1.74 -18.92 15.80
N TRP A 505 -0.59 -19.23 16.40
CA TRP A 505 0.28 -20.31 15.94
C TRP A 505 -0.31 -21.71 16.15
N GLN A 506 -1.18 -21.88 17.14
CA GLN A 506 -1.85 -23.17 17.37
C GLN A 506 -2.97 -23.42 16.36
N SER A 507 -3.55 -22.37 15.79
CA SER A 507 -4.59 -22.46 14.76
C SER A 507 -4.04 -22.67 13.35
N ALA A 508 -2.81 -22.24 13.06
CA ALA A 508 -2.21 -22.38 11.73
C ALA A 508 -2.16 -23.82 11.18
N PRO A 509 -1.82 -24.87 11.96
CA PRO A 509 -1.83 -26.24 11.48
C PRO A 509 -3.20 -26.75 11.04
N TYR A 510 -4.30 -26.17 11.54
CA TYR A 510 -5.65 -26.56 11.16
C TYR A 510 -6.01 -26.07 9.75
N ALA A 511 -5.49 -24.91 9.35
CA ALA A 511 -5.61 -24.43 7.96
C ALA A 511 -4.91 -25.38 6.99
N LEU A 512 -3.68 -25.79 7.33
CA LEU A 512 -2.91 -26.76 6.54
C LEU A 512 -3.58 -28.13 6.50
N GLY A 513 -4.00 -28.64 7.67
CA GLY A 513 -4.63 -29.95 7.79
C GLY A 513 -5.97 -30.02 7.06
N GLY A 514 -6.80 -28.97 7.17
CA GLY A 514 -8.07 -28.88 6.46
C GLY A 514 -7.88 -28.85 4.94
N SER A 515 -6.91 -28.05 4.47
CA SER A 515 -6.59 -27.99 3.04
C SER A 515 -6.06 -29.32 2.51
N LEU A 516 -5.10 -29.95 3.19
CA LEU A 516 -4.63 -31.30 2.82
C LEU A 516 -5.77 -32.33 2.82
N MET A 517 -6.70 -32.24 3.78
CA MET A 517 -7.83 -33.14 3.80
C MET A 517 -8.74 -32.95 2.57
N TRP A 518 -8.98 -31.71 2.15
CA TRP A 518 -9.75 -31.39 0.94
C TRP A 518 -9.05 -31.93 -0.32
N GLU A 519 -7.78 -31.58 -0.52
CA GLU A 519 -7.00 -31.97 -1.72
C GLU A 519 -6.86 -33.49 -1.90
N PHE A 520 -6.68 -34.23 -0.80
CA PHE A 520 -6.48 -35.67 -0.88
C PHE A 520 -7.78 -36.49 -0.83
N MET A 521 -8.85 -35.93 -0.25
CA MET A 521 -10.07 -36.71 0.05
C MET A 521 -11.37 -36.07 -0.45
N GLY A 522 -11.37 -34.79 -0.79
CA GLY A 522 -12.52 -33.99 -1.24
C GLY A 522 -12.68 -33.93 -2.75
N GLU A 523 -11.66 -34.30 -3.52
CA GLU A 523 -11.66 -34.16 -4.98
C GLU A 523 -11.25 -35.43 -5.74
N VAL A 524 -11.76 -35.57 -6.95
CA VAL A 524 -11.35 -36.62 -7.92
C VAL A 524 -10.04 -36.24 -8.62
N GLU A 525 -9.74 -34.95 -8.64
CA GLU A 525 -8.58 -34.35 -9.29
C GLU A 525 -7.30 -34.61 -8.48
N PRO A 526 -6.12 -34.62 -9.14
CA PRO A 526 -4.85 -34.76 -8.43
C PRO A 526 -4.62 -33.57 -7.48
N PRO A 527 -4.09 -33.81 -6.26
CA PRO A 527 -3.93 -32.75 -5.27
C PRO A 527 -3.01 -31.64 -5.78
N ALA A 528 -3.35 -30.39 -5.51
CA ALA A 528 -2.67 -29.23 -6.06
C ALA A 528 -1.82 -28.50 -5.01
N ILE A 529 -0.54 -28.26 -5.33
CA ILE A 529 0.40 -27.64 -4.37
C ILE A 529 0.08 -26.16 -4.14
N ASN A 530 -0.35 -25.45 -5.18
CA ASN A 530 -0.73 -24.06 -5.08
C ASN A 530 -1.98 -23.88 -4.22
N ASP A 531 -2.94 -24.80 -4.29
CA ASP A 531 -4.17 -24.70 -3.51
C ASP A 531 -3.92 -25.00 -2.05
N VAL A 532 -3.03 -25.96 -1.75
CA VAL A 532 -2.50 -26.13 -0.38
C VAL A 532 -1.86 -24.85 0.15
N LEU A 533 -0.99 -24.22 -0.63
CA LEU A 533 -0.26 -23.02 -0.20
C LEU A 533 -1.18 -21.80 -0.05
N ALA A 534 -2.05 -21.55 -1.02
CA ALA A 534 -3.00 -20.44 -1.01
C ALA A 534 -4.04 -20.58 0.09
N THR A 535 -4.66 -21.77 0.20
CA THR A 535 -5.64 -22.08 1.26
C THR A 535 -5.00 -21.97 2.64
N THR A 536 -3.80 -22.51 2.83
CA THR A 536 -3.14 -22.45 4.15
C THR A 536 -2.69 -21.03 4.51
N MET A 537 -1.83 -20.43 3.69
CA MET A 537 -1.16 -19.17 4.06
C MET A 537 -2.11 -17.99 3.95
N GLY A 538 -2.92 -17.93 2.89
CA GLY A 538 -4.00 -16.97 2.73
C GLY A 538 -5.07 -17.16 3.81
N GLY A 539 -5.41 -18.42 4.13
CA GLY A 539 -6.38 -18.76 5.17
C GLY A 539 -5.98 -18.32 6.58
N ILE A 540 -4.71 -18.44 6.96
CA ILE A 540 -4.21 -17.89 8.23
C ILE A 540 -4.42 -16.36 8.28
N CYS A 541 -4.11 -15.68 7.17
CA CYS A 541 -4.22 -14.22 7.08
C CYS A 541 -5.67 -13.74 7.15
N PHE A 542 -6.55 -14.28 6.29
CA PHE A 542 -7.98 -13.96 6.30
C PHE A 542 -8.66 -14.40 7.60
N GLY A 543 -8.28 -15.55 8.13
CA GLY A 543 -8.81 -16.11 9.37
C GLY A 543 -8.54 -15.21 10.56
N GLU A 544 -7.29 -14.79 10.77
CA GLU A 544 -6.97 -13.92 11.92
C GLU A 544 -7.64 -12.55 11.82
N ILE A 545 -7.70 -11.96 10.63
CA ILE A 545 -8.37 -10.67 10.42
C ILE A 545 -9.88 -10.79 10.65
N SER A 546 -10.55 -11.76 10.01
CA SER A 546 -11.98 -11.98 10.20
C SER A 546 -12.32 -12.26 11.67
N HIS A 547 -11.49 -13.05 12.37
CA HIS A 547 -11.64 -13.27 13.80
C HIS A 547 -11.61 -11.96 14.59
N ARG A 548 -10.59 -11.12 14.39
CA ARG A 548 -10.43 -9.85 15.11
C ARG A 548 -11.51 -8.82 14.75
N ILE A 549 -11.86 -8.69 13.46
CA ILE A 549 -12.92 -7.78 13.01
C ILE A 549 -14.28 -8.22 13.59
N SER A 550 -14.58 -9.52 13.60
CA SER A 550 -15.83 -10.02 14.18
C SER A 550 -15.98 -9.60 15.65
N HIS A 551 -14.87 -9.61 16.41
CA HIS A 551 -14.84 -9.20 17.82
C HIS A 551 -15.06 -7.69 18.03
N LEU A 552 -14.78 -6.83 17.02
CA LEU A 552 -15.10 -5.40 17.10
C LEU A 552 -16.61 -5.15 17.20
N LEU A 553 -17.40 -6.01 16.54
CA LEU A 553 -18.86 -5.89 16.48
C LEU A 553 -19.56 -6.45 17.74
N LEU A 554 -18.98 -7.48 18.35
CA LEU A 554 -19.58 -8.20 19.48
C LEU A 554 -19.66 -7.35 20.76
N ASN A 555 -20.82 -7.44 21.44
CA ASN A 555 -21.03 -6.83 22.74
C ASN A 555 -22.12 -7.60 23.50
N ASP A 556 -21.73 -8.39 24.50
CA ASP A 556 -22.62 -9.30 25.22
C ASP A 556 -23.61 -8.58 26.15
N ARG A 557 -23.44 -7.26 26.38
CA ARG A 557 -24.39 -6.44 27.16
C ARG A 557 -25.60 -6.00 26.32
N SER A 558 -25.47 -6.04 24.99
CA SER A 558 -26.55 -5.66 24.08
C SER A 558 -27.75 -6.62 24.15
N ARG A 559 -28.96 -6.10 23.91
CA ARG A 559 -30.24 -6.84 23.94
C ARG A 559 -31.08 -6.52 22.70
N GLY A 560 -32.09 -7.35 22.43
CA GLY A 560 -33.06 -7.16 21.34
C GLY A 560 -32.42 -7.14 19.94
N PHE A 561 -33.03 -6.38 19.03
CA PHE A 561 -32.59 -6.32 17.62
C PHE A 561 -31.15 -5.80 17.45
N ARG A 562 -30.69 -4.90 18.32
CA ARG A 562 -29.30 -4.41 18.30
C ARG A 562 -28.29 -5.54 18.54
N ARG A 563 -28.62 -6.51 19.41
CA ARG A 563 -27.78 -7.69 19.62
C ARG A 563 -27.79 -8.58 18.39
N PHE A 564 -28.98 -8.84 17.83
CA PHE A 564 -29.12 -9.60 16.60
C PHE A 564 -28.24 -9.03 15.48
N LEU A 565 -28.29 -7.72 15.21
CA LEU A 565 -27.45 -7.08 14.18
C LEU A 565 -25.95 -7.25 14.44
N ARG A 566 -25.51 -7.19 15.69
CA ARG A 566 -24.09 -7.37 16.07
C ARG A 566 -23.62 -8.80 15.87
N GLU A 567 -24.41 -9.77 16.34
CA GLU A 567 -24.10 -11.20 16.19
C GLU A 567 -24.17 -11.60 14.70
N PHE A 568 -25.16 -11.10 13.96
CA PHE A 568 -25.30 -11.33 12.53
C PHE A 568 -24.13 -10.74 11.73
N GLY A 569 -23.78 -9.48 11.98
CA GLY A 569 -22.62 -8.84 11.35
C GLY A 569 -21.31 -9.56 11.69
N ALA A 570 -21.12 -9.98 12.95
CA ALA A 570 -19.96 -10.76 13.36
C ALA A 570 -19.92 -12.15 12.67
N ALA A 571 -21.07 -12.79 12.48
CA ALA A 571 -21.18 -14.09 11.81
C ALA A 571 -20.94 -14.00 10.29
N ILE A 572 -21.32 -12.89 9.63
CA ILE A 572 -20.96 -12.66 8.21
C ILE A 572 -19.44 -12.61 8.05
N ILE A 573 -18.75 -11.91 8.96
CA ILE A 573 -17.30 -11.71 8.87
C ILE A 573 -16.56 -12.99 9.28
N ASN A 574 -16.99 -13.65 10.35
CA ASN A 574 -16.43 -14.91 10.83
C ASN A 574 -17.54 -15.96 11.03
N PRO A 575 -17.89 -16.72 9.97
CA PRO A 575 -18.97 -17.71 10.02
C PRO A 575 -18.77 -18.77 11.09
N MET A 576 -17.54 -19.30 11.21
CA MET A 576 -17.22 -20.30 12.22
C MET A 576 -17.31 -19.75 13.64
N GLY A 577 -16.94 -18.49 13.84
CA GLY A 577 -17.15 -17.78 15.11
C GLY A 577 -18.64 -17.62 15.44
N GLY A 578 -19.45 -17.19 14.48
CA GLY A 578 -20.91 -17.08 14.61
C GLY A 578 -21.58 -18.41 14.95
N PHE A 579 -21.29 -19.46 14.18
CA PHE A 579 -21.76 -20.83 14.42
C PHE A 579 -21.40 -21.29 15.84
N ASN A 580 -20.13 -21.11 16.22
CA ASN A 580 -19.65 -21.45 17.55
C ASN A 580 -20.42 -20.76 18.65
N ARG A 581 -20.71 -19.47 18.50
CA ARG A 581 -21.47 -18.69 19.48
C ARG A 581 -22.92 -19.13 19.56
N ILE A 582 -23.55 -19.50 18.45
CA ILE A 582 -24.94 -20.01 18.42
C ILE A 582 -25.02 -21.36 19.14
N VAL A 583 -24.19 -22.33 18.74
CA VAL A 583 -24.22 -23.71 19.29
C VAL A 583 -23.83 -23.74 20.77
N THR A 584 -22.90 -22.89 21.18
CA THR A 584 -22.50 -22.80 22.60
C THR A 584 -23.42 -21.94 23.47
N GLY A 585 -24.47 -21.35 22.88
CA GLY A 585 -25.42 -20.48 23.58
C GLY A 585 -24.90 -19.07 23.87
N LYS A 586 -23.65 -18.74 23.52
CA LYS A 586 -23.04 -17.42 23.76
C LYS A 586 -23.74 -16.31 22.99
N ALA A 587 -24.22 -16.58 21.77
CA ALA A 587 -24.95 -15.62 20.95
C ALA A 587 -26.22 -15.10 21.65
N TRP A 588 -26.79 -15.89 22.57
CA TRP A 588 -28.02 -15.57 23.29
C TRP A 588 -27.77 -15.07 24.73
N ARG A 589 -26.55 -15.26 25.26
CA ARG A 589 -26.22 -14.98 26.66
C ARG A 589 -25.89 -13.51 26.91
N VAL A 590 -26.68 -12.84 27.74
CA VAL A 590 -26.42 -11.45 28.17
C VAL A 590 -25.48 -11.43 29.37
N ARG A 591 -24.43 -10.58 29.32
CA ARG A 591 -23.46 -10.39 30.42
C ARG A 591 -23.32 -8.91 30.77
N ASN A 592 -23.15 -8.62 32.06
CA ASN A 592 -22.87 -7.27 32.57
C ASN A 592 -21.38 -7.03 32.85
N GLU A 593 -20.61 -8.11 33.05
CA GLU A 593 -19.16 -8.13 33.22
C GLU A 593 -18.54 -8.91 32.06
N TYR A 594 -17.29 -8.61 31.70
CA TYR A 594 -16.57 -9.28 30.61
C TYR A 594 -17.40 -9.36 29.31
N TYR A 595 -17.95 -8.22 28.88
CA TYR A 595 -18.92 -8.16 27.79
C TYR A 595 -18.36 -7.61 26.47
N LYS A 596 -17.15 -7.04 26.47
CA LYS A 596 -16.43 -6.57 25.28
C LYS A 596 -15.39 -7.58 24.82
N TYR A 597 -15.15 -7.68 23.53
CA TYR A 597 -14.14 -8.59 22.97
C TYR A 597 -12.90 -7.86 22.41
N HIS A 598 -12.96 -6.52 22.31
CA HIS A 598 -11.88 -5.68 21.81
C HIS A 598 -11.60 -4.51 22.76
N ASP A 599 -10.32 -4.22 22.95
CA ASP A 599 -9.82 -3.10 23.75
C ASP A 599 -9.39 -1.95 22.83
N TYR A 600 -10.24 -0.93 22.69
CA TYR A 600 -9.99 0.24 21.85
C TYR A 600 -8.89 1.16 22.40
N GLU A 601 -8.54 1.05 23.69
CA GLU A 601 -7.46 1.87 24.29
C GLU A 601 -6.09 1.26 24.00
N ALA A 602 -5.97 -0.06 24.09
CA ALA A 602 -4.73 -0.76 23.78
C ALA A 602 -4.50 -0.94 22.28
N LEU A 603 -5.58 -1.17 21.52
CA LEU A 603 -5.57 -1.47 20.09
C LEU A 603 -6.53 -0.51 19.36
N PRO A 604 -6.07 0.71 19.02
CA PRO A 604 -6.90 1.70 18.35
C PRO A 604 -7.32 1.21 16.96
N ILE A 605 -8.44 1.72 16.46
CA ILE A 605 -8.99 1.37 15.14
C ILE A 605 -9.15 2.65 14.32
N ASP A 606 -8.63 2.65 13.10
CA ASP A 606 -8.99 3.62 12.05
C ASP A 606 -9.81 2.87 11.00
N PHE A 607 -11.09 3.24 10.85
CA PHE A 607 -12.01 2.61 9.92
C PHE A 607 -12.68 3.67 9.05
N SER A 608 -12.56 3.50 7.74
CA SER A 608 -13.17 4.39 6.78
C SER A 608 -13.76 3.64 5.59
N ILE A 609 -14.87 4.16 5.07
CA ILE A 609 -15.50 3.68 3.85
C ILE A 609 -15.52 4.82 2.84
N SER A 610 -15.06 4.57 1.64
CA SER A 610 -15.06 5.55 0.53
C SER A 610 -15.95 5.08 -0.61
N LEU A 611 -16.71 5.99 -1.20
CA LEU A 611 -17.57 5.74 -2.35
C LEU A 611 -17.36 6.83 -3.40
N GLY A 612 -17.30 6.46 -4.68
CA GLY A 612 -17.15 7.44 -5.75
C GLY A 612 -17.06 6.87 -7.16
N GLY A 613 -16.59 7.71 -8.08
CA GLY A 613 -16.33 7.38 -9.47
C GLY A 613 -14.88 6.94 -9.69
N ARG A 614 -14.70 5.95 -10.56
CA ARG A 614 -13.42 5.37 -10.97
C ARG A 614 -13.33 5.42 -12.49
N TYR A 615 -12.21 5.90 -13.00
CA TYR A 615 -11.85 5.83 -14.41
C TYR A 615 -10.60 4.96 -14.56
N LEU A 616 -10.65 3.94 -15.42
CA LEU A 616 -9.51 3.10 -15.76
C LEU A 616 -9.15 3.33 -17.23
N ALA A 617 -7.95 3.83 -17.50
CA ALA A 617 -7.50 4.14 -18.84
C ALA A 617 -7.18 2.88 -19.66
N ASP A 618 -7.52 2.91 -20.96
CA ASP A 618 -7.04 1.94 -21.92
C ASP A 618 -5.69 2.39 -22.49
N ASN A 619 -4.63 1.64 -22.19
CA ASN A 619 -3.26 1.90 -22.66
C ASN A 619 -2.80 3.37 -22.49
N GLY A 620 -3.13 3.96 -21.33
CA GLY A 620 -2.74 5.33 -20.97
C GLY A 620 -3.52 6.45 -21.65
N ALA A 621 -4.60 6.17 -22.39
CA ALA A 621 -5.45 7.21 -22.96
C ALA A 621 -6.21 8.01 -21.88
N MET A 622 -6.38 9.33 -22.06
CA MET A 622 -7.05 10.17 -21.05
C MET A 622 -8.56 10.05 -21.05
N PHE A 623 -9.09 9.67 -22.21
CA PHE A 623 -10.50 9.75 -22.54
C PHE A 623 -11.06 8.42 -23.10
N ARG A 624 -10.20 7.45 -23.40
CA ARG A 624 -10.56 6.09 -23.82
C ARG A 624 -10.31 5.11 -22.66
N GLY A 625 -11.37 4.66 -22.00
CA GLY A 625 -11.26 3.83 -20.80
C GLY A 625 -12.61 3.39 -20.23
N ASP A 626 -12.59 2.62 -19.14
CA ASP A 626 -13.79 2.15 -18.45
C ASP A 626 -14.15 3.08 -17.28
N TYR A 627 -15.38 3.59 -17.28
CA TYR A 627 -15.97 4.31 -16.14
C TYR A 627 -16.73 3.34 -15.24
N ASN A 628 -16.38 3.31 -13.96
CA ASN A 628 -16.98 2.42 -12.97
C ASN A 628 -17.28 3.20 -11.68
N SER A 629 -18.13 2.66 -10.83
CA SER A 629 -18.23 3.10 -9.43
C SER A 629 -17.36 2.24 -8.53
N PHE A 630 -16.79 2.83 -7.48
CA PHE A 630 -15.98 2.09 -6.51
C PHE A 630 -16.50 2.27 -5.08
N LEU A 631 -16.37 1.20 -4.29
CA LEU A 631 -16.46 1.21 -2.84
C LEU A 631 -15.11 0.75 -2.28
N ASN A 632 -14.45 1.59 -1.48
CA ASN A 632 -13.23 1.22 -0.77
C ASN A 632 -13.55 1.06 0.72
N VAL A 633 -13.04 -0.01 1.32
CA VAL A 633 -13.12 -0.24 2.77
C VAL A 633 -11.70 -0.29 3.30
N PHE A 634 -11.34 0.69 4.12
CA PHE A 634 -10.04 0.77 4.76
C PHE A 634 -10.18 0.54 6.26
N LEU A 635 -9.32 -0.33 6.80
CA LEU A 635 -9.23 -0.62 8.22
C LEU A 635 -7.76 -0.72 8.63
N GLU A 636 -7.36 0.06 9.62
CA GLU A 636 -6.12 -0.11 10.35
C GLU A 636 -6.43 -0.49 11.79
N TYR A 637 -5.90 -1.63 12.23
CA TYR A 637 -6.14 -2.21 13.54
C TYR A 637 -4.83 -2.17 14.33
N GLY A 638 -4.86 -1.55 15.52
CA GLY A 638 -3.73 -1.40 16.41
C GLY A 638 -2.74 -0.31 15.98
N ASP A 639 -1.76 -0.04 16.84
CA ASP A 639 -0.66 0.88 16.55
C ASP A 639 0.60 0.08 16.17
N PRO A 640 1.17 0.30 14.96
CA PRO A 640 2.36 -0.41 14.51
C PRO A 640 3.62 -0.11 15.33
N LEU A 641 3.61 0.96 16.15
CA LEU A 641 4.75 1.47 16.92
C LEU A 641 4.60 1.29 18.44
N ASN A 642 3.47 0.74 18.90
CA ASN A 642 3.24 0.50 20.32
C ASN A 642 4.11 -0.67 20.83
N ARG A 643 4.80 -0.44 21.94
CA ARG A 643 5.71 -1.41 22.59
C ARG A 643 4.98 -2.50 23.35
N ALA A 644 3.80 -2.20 23.89
CA ALA A 644 3.04 -3.13 24.72
C ALA A 644 2.33 -4.21 23.89
N THR A 645 2.18 -3.98 22.58
CA THR A 645 1.47 -4.88 21.66
C THR A 645 2.47 -5.41 20.64
N SER A 646 2.88 -6.67 20.80
CA SER A 646 3.88 -7.31 19.92
C SER A 646 3.44 -8.68 19.41
N LYS A 647 2.23 -9.13 19.76
CA LYS A 647 1.72 -10.44 19.35
C LYS A 647 1.33 -10.42 17.86
N PRO A 648 1.27 -11.59 17.20
CA PRO A 648 0.82 -11.69 15.81
C PRO A 648 -0.54 -11.03 15.62
N TYR A 649 -0.65 -10.16 14.62
CA TYR A 649 -1.83 -9.40 14.24
C TYR A 649 -2.36 -8.45 15.32
N ASP A 650 -1.56 -8.10 16.34
CA ASP A 650 -1.87 -6.92 17.17
C ASP A 650 -1.75 -5.61 16.37
N PHE A 651 -1.10 -5.66 15.21
CA PHE A 651 -1.21 -4.63 14.18
C PHE A 651 -1.52 -5.28 12.83
N PHE A 652 -2.54 -4.80 12.13
CA PHE A 652 -2.76 -5.11 10.73
C PHE A 652 -3.46 -3.96 10.00
N SER A 653 -3.28 -3.87 8.68
CA SER A 653 -4.07 -3.00 7.82
C SER A 653 -4.72 -3.81 6.71
N MET A 654 -5.94 -3.44 6.37
CA MET A 654 -6.74 -4.03 5.30
C MET A 654 -7.31 -2.92 4.43
N GLU A 655 -7.18 -3.10 3.11
CA GLU A 655 -7.84 -2.28 2.11
C GLU A 655 -8.56 -3.20 1.13
N LEU A 656 -9.87 -3.01 0.99
CA LEU A 656 -10.72 -3.77 0.09
C LEU A 656 -11.37 -2.80 -0.90
N SER A 657 -11.02 -2.94 -2.17
CA SER A 657 -11.56 -2.15 -3.28
C SER A 657 -12.54 -2.99 -4.11
N LEU A 658 -13.80 -2.56 -4.12
CA LEU A 658 -14.89 -3.19 -4.85
C LEU A 658 -15.40 -2.30 -6.00
N GLY A 659 -15.68 -2.90 -7.14
CA GLY A 659 -16.37 -2.30 -8.28
C GLY A 659 -17.86 -2.63 -8.21
N LEU A 660 -18.71 -1.63 -8.01
CA LEU A 660 -20.16 -1.88 -7.84
C LEU A 660 -20.90 -1.96 -9.19
N VAL A 661 -20.51 -1.12 -10.14
CA VAL A 661 -21.14 -1.01 -11.47
C VAL A 661 -20.05 -0.82 -12.52
N GLY A 662 -20.13 -1.61 -13.59
CA GLY A 662 -19.33 -1.48 -14.81
C GLY A 662 -18.78 -2.82 -15.31
N ASN A 663 -17.78 -2.79 -16.20
CA ASN A 663 -17.27 -3.99 -16.91
C ASN A 663 -16.04 -4.62 -16.25
N GLN A 664 -15.64 -4.14 -15.08
CA GLN A 664 -14.46 -4.59 -14.35
C GLN A 664 -14.86 -5.60 -13.25
N PRO A 665 -13.94 -6.45 -12.76
CA PRO A 665 -14.23 -7.41 -11.69
C PRO A 665 -14.84 -6.74 -10.45
N PHE A 666 -15.77 -7.44 -9.77
CA PHE A 666 -16.40 -6.94 -8.55
C PHE A 666 -15.38 -6.68 -7.43
N VAL A 667 -14.36 -7.54 -7.31
CA VAL A 667 -13.23 -7.34 -6.39
C VAL A 667 -12.00 -6.93 -7.21
N ASN A 668 -11.67 -5.65 -7.16
CA ASN A 668 -10.55 -5.10 -7.93
C ASN A 668 -9.24 -5.18 -7.15
N GLY A 669 -9.32 -5.11 -5.83
CA GLY A 669 -8.15 -4.98 -4.96
C GLY A 669 -8.40 -5.51 -3.56
N ILE A 670 -7.49 -6.34 -3.06
CA ILE A 670 -7.38 -6.68 -1.63
C ILE A 670 -5.93 -6.49 -1.21
N HIS A 671 -5.68 -5.61 -0.26
CA HIS A 671 -4.35 -5.38 0.30
C HIS A 671 -4.38 -5.59 1.80
N ILE A 672 -3.66 -6.59 2.26
CA ILE A 672 -3.57 -6.93 3.66
C ILE A 672 -2.11 -6.97 4.09
N LEU A 673 -1.85 -6.36 5.23
CA LEU A 673 -0.59 -6.38 5.94
C LEU A 673 -0.85 -6.79 7.38
N GLY A 674 -0.25 -7.88 7.84
CA GLY A 674 -0.31 -8.31 9.24
C GLY A 674 1.08 -8.35 9.88
N ARG A 675 1.25 -7.75 11.06
CA ARG A 675 2.50 -7.85 11.82
C ARG A 675 2.54 -9.20 12.54
N LEU A 676 3.50 -10.06 12.20
CA LEU A 676 3.71 -11.34 12.89
C LEU A 676 4.58 -11.17 14.14
N TRP A 677 5.56 -10.27 14.06
CA TRP A 677 6.48 -9.93 15.14
C TRP A 677 7.02 -8.52 14.94
N GLY A 678 7.42 -7.83 16.02
CA GLY A 678 8.14 -6.58 15.89
C GLY A 678 8.86 -6.14 17.16
N ALA A 679 9.89 -5.33 16.98
CA ALA A 679 10.72 -4.80 18.04
C ALA A 679 11.04 -3.32 17.81
N PRO A 680 10.96 -2.47 18.84
CA PRO A 680 11.33 -1.06 18.73
C PRO A 680 12.84 -0.92 18.47
N VAL A 681 13.19 -0.03 17.54
CA VAL A 681 14.58 0.37 17.24
C VAL A 681 14.91 1.70 17.91
N PHE A 682 14.01 2.68 17.78
CA PHE A 682 14.16 4.01 18.36
C PHE A 682 12.83 4.48 18.94
N THR A 683 12.88 5.14 20.10
CA THR A 683 11.69 5.74 20.70
C THR A 683 12.10 7.00 21.44
N GLY A 684 11.86 8.14 20.80
CA GLY A 684 11.95 9.46 21.41
C GLY A 684 10.58 10.14 21.36
N THR A 685 10.53 11.38 21.85
CA THR A 685 9.32 12.19 21.88
C THR A 685 8.79 12.55 20.47
N ASN A 686 9.70 12.78 19.51
CA ASN A 686 9.34 13.25 18.17
C ASN A 686 9.58 12.22 17.06
N LEU A 687 10.20 11.08 17.37
CA LEU A 687 10.55 10.04 16.41
C LEU A 687 10.38 8.66 17.06
N LYS A 688 9.62 7.79 16.42
CA LYS A 688 9.44 6.39 16.79
C LYS A 688 9.80 5.52 15.59
N ALA A 689 10.54 4.44 15.81
CA ALA A 689 10.92 3.51 14.77
C ALA A 689 10.83 2.06 15.27
N GLN A 690 10.28 1.19 14.43
CA GLN A 690 10.10 -0.23 14.70
C GLN A 690 10.55 -1.04 13.50
N VAL A 691 11.25 -2.14 13.77
CA VAL A 691 11.47 -3.23 12.81
C VAL A 691 10.47 -4.34 13.11
N GLY A 692 10.07 -5.08 12.10
CA GLY A 692 9.20 -6.22 12.29
C GLY A 692 9.25 -7.21 11.14
N PHE A 693 8.55 -8.32 11.35
CA PHE A 693 8.29 -9.33 10.35
C PHE A 693 6.79 -9.34 10.05
N PHE A 694 6.45 -9.24 8.77
CA PHE A 694 5.10 -8.98 8.32
C PHE A 694 4.66 -10.02 7.30
N GLN A 695 3.41 -10.45 7.40
CA GLN A 695 2.72 -11.21 6.38
C GLN A 695 2.01 -10.25 5.43
N HIS A 696 2.12 -10.46 4.12
CA HIS A 696 1.34 -9.70 3.15
C HIS A 696 0.45 -10.63 2.34
N PHE A 697 -0.73 -10.11 2.00
CA PHE A 697 -1.61 -10.69 1.01
C PHE A 697 -2.07 -9.55 0.09
N ASN A 698 -1.73 -9.63 -1.19
CA ASN A 698 -2.13 -8.64 -2.18
C ASN A 698 -2.82 -9.31 -3.35
N TYR A 699 -3.91 -8.71 -3.81
CA TYR A 699 -4.68 -9.17 -4.95
C TYR A 699 -5.04 -7.95 -5.77
N TYR A 700 -4.61 -7.91 -7.02
CA TYR A 700 -4.99 -6.91 -8.01
C TYR A 700 -5.60 -7.63 -9.20
N ASP A 701 -6.81 -7.23 -9.58
CA ASP A 701 -7.53 -7.82 -10.69
C ASP A 701 -8.18 -6.75 -11.56
N SER A 702 -8.00 -6.90 -12.86
CA SER A 702 -8.64 -6.08 -13.88
C SER A 702 -8.92 -6.95 -15.10
N ASP A 703 -9.90 -6.54 -15.88
CA ASP A 703 -10.22 -7.13 -17.17
C ASP A 703 -9.89 -6.16 -18.31
N PRO A 704 -9.72 -6.66 -19.55
CA PRO A 704 -9.55 -5.80 -20.72
C PRO A 704 -10.68 -4.77 -20.82
N VAL A 705 -10.33 -3.55 -21.24
CA VAL A 705 -11.32 -2.48 -21.43
C VAL A 705 -12.25 -2.86 -22.58
N LYS A 706 -13.56 -2.88 -22.33
CA LYS A 706 -14.58 -3.46 -23.24
C LYS A 706 -14.53 -2.91 -24.67
N GLU A 707 -14.28 -1.61 -24.81
CA GLU A 707 -14.18 -0.91 -26.09
C GLU A 707 -12.77 -0.41 -26.40
N GLY A 708 -11.76 -0.93 -25.70
CA GLY A 708 -10.36 -0.56 -25.82
C GLY A 708 -9.50 -1.68 -26.39
N SER A 709 -8.23 -1.72 -25.98
CA SER A 709 -7.34 -2.82 -26.30
C SER A 709 -7.83 -4.13 -25.67
N LYS A 710 -7.61 -5.26 -26.36
CA LYS A 710 -7.86 -6.61 -25.81
C LYS A 710 -6.85 -7.00 -24.72
N GLN A 711 -5.93 -6.11 -24.36
CA GLN A 711 -4.87 -6.38 -23.40
C GLN A 711 -5.37 -6.12 -21.99
N THR A 712 -5.19 -7.10 -21.09
CA THR A 712 -5.48 -6.90 -19.67
C THR A 712 -4.51 -5.85 -19.09
N PRO A 713 -4.98 -4.77 -18.47
CA PRO A 713 -4.09 -3.70 -18.00
C PRO A 713 -3.14 -4.16 -16.88
N TYR A 714 -3.68 -4.78 -15.82
CA TYR A 714 -2.89 -5.36 -14.73
C TYR A 714 -3.62 -6.54 -14.07
N ARG A 715 -2.88 -7.58 -13.68
CA ARG A 715 -3.40 -8.65 -12.81
C ARG A 715 -2.22 -9.31 -12.12
N ILE A 716 -2.18 -9.22 -10.80
CA ILE A 716 -1.14 -9.85 -9.99
C ILE A 716 -1.66 -10.14 -8.59
N SER A 717 -1.19 -11.22 -8.00
CA SER A 717 -1.47 -11.53 -6.60
C SER A 717 -0.24 -12.12 -5.92
N GLU A 718 -0.13 -11.79 -4.64
CA GLU A 718 0.81 -12.28 -3.66
C GLU A 718 -0.02 -13.02 -2.59
N ALA A 719 -0.34 -14.29 -2.84
CA ALA A 719 -1.24 -15.08 -1.97
C ALA A 719 -0.53 -15.64 -0.73
N ALA A 720 0.77 -15.94 -0.84
CA ALA A 720 1.58 -16.41 0.28
C ALA A 720 2.89 -15.64 0.33
N SER A 721 2.99 -14.66 1.23
CA SER A 721 4.21 -13.88 1.40
C SER A 721 4.47 -13.41 2.81
N PHE A 722 5.75 -13.24 3.10
CA PHE A 722 6.22 -12.71 4.36
C PHE A 722 7.60 -12.07 4.19
N GLY A 723 7.93 -11.15 5.08
CA GLY A 723 9.27 -10.63 5.14
C GLY A 723 9.45 -9.47 6.11
N PRO A 724 10.68 -8.97 6.23
CA PRO A 724 10.99 -7.87 7.12
C PRO A 724 10.38 -6.55 6.66
N GLY A 725 10.14 -5.67 7.62
CA GLY A 725 9.75 -4.29 7.37
C GLY A 725 10.19 -3.34 8.48
N VAL A 726 10.19 -2.06 8.13
CA VAL A 726 10.47 -0.96 9.04
C VAL A 726 9.34 0.06 8.96
N VAL A 727 8.86 0.48 10.12
CA VAL A 727 7.89 1.55 10.28
C VAL A 727 8.55 2.66 11.09
N ILE A 728 8.58 3.86 10.55
CA ILE A 728 9.16 5.05 11.19
C ILE A 728 8.11 6.14 11.18
N SER A 729 7.77 6.68 12.35
CA SER A 729 6.87 7.82 12.48
C SER A 729 7.57 8.98 13.14
N PHE A 730 7.41 10.14 12.53
CA PHE A 730 7.78 11.43 13.06
C PHE A 730 6.52 12.16 13.50
N LEU A 731 6.52 12.64 14.74
CA LEU A 731 5.37 13.29 15.37
C LEU A 731 5.63 14.79 15.48
N ASN A 732 4.57 15.59 15.28
CA ASN A 732 4.54 17.05 15.48
C ASN A 732 5.69 17.79 14.75
N MET A 733 5.68 17.65 13.43
CA MET A 733 6.71 18.14 12.53
C MET A 733 6.23 19.37 11.75
N GLY A 734 6.28 20.52 12.40
CA GLY A 734 6.00 21.77 11.69
C GLY A 734 4.54 21.86 11.25
N GLY A 735 4.28 21.91 9.94
CA GLY A 735 2.92 21.83 9.41
C GLY A 735 2.29 20.43 9.41
N LEU A 736 3.06 19.37 9.66
CA LEU A 736 2.59 17.99 9.72
C LEU A 736 2.31 17.57 11.18
N THR A 737 1.14 16.97 11.44
CA THR A 737 0.85 16.31 12.72
C THR A 737 1.61 14.99 12.81
N LYS A 738 1.62 14.24 11.70
CA LYS A 738 2.26 12.92 11.58
C LYS A 738 2.89 12.76 10.20
N LEU A 739 4.16 12.31 10.16
CA LEU A 739 4.78 11.76 8.96
C LEU A 739 5.22 10.34 9.28
N GLU A 740 4.67 9.36 8.58
CA GLU A 740 5.03 7.97 8.76
C GLU A 740 5.54 7.37 7.45
N GLN A 741 6.65 6.64 7.54
CA GLN A 741 7.27 5.94 6.44
C GLN A 741 7.33 4.46 6.79
N ARG A 742 6.65 3.64 5.99
CA ARG A 742 6.69 2.18 6.07
C ARG A 742 7.44 1.64 4.86
N VAL A 743 8.34 0.69 5.08
CA VAL A 743 9.09 0.02 4.02
C VAL A 743 9.14 -1.48 4.31
N PHE A 744 8.77 -2.29 3.33
CA PHE A 744 8.66 -3.75 3.45
C PHE A 744 9.39 -4.44 2.30
N LEU A 745 10.04 -5.56 2.61
CA LEU A 745 10.58 -6.51 1.65
C LEU A 745 9.94 -7.86 1.96
N SER A 746 9.23 -8.45 1.00
CA SER A 746 8.58 -9.75 1.19
C SER A 746 9.09 -10.77 0.18
N GLY A 747 9.32 -11.99 0.65
CA GLY A 747 9.45 -13.16 -0.21
C GLY A 747 8.06 -13.69 -0.56
N ILE A 748 7.78 -13.87 -1.86
CA ILE A 748 6.54 -14.46 -2.37
C ILE A 748 6.79 -15.95 -2.55
N LEU A 749 6.16 -16.79 -1.75
CA LEU A 749 6.20 -18.24 -1.93
C LEU A 749 5.26 -18.69 -3.04
N LEU A 750 4.09 -18.07 -3.10
CA LEU A 750 3.09 -18.29 -4.15
C LEU A 750 2.44 -16.95 -4.51
N GLY A 751 2.53 -16.62 -5.78
CA GLY A 751 1.80 -15.53 -6.41
C GLY A 751 1.33 -15.91 -7.80
N GLY A 752 0.42 -15.12 -8.34
CA GLY A 752 -0.11 -15.25 -9.70
C GLY A 752 0.06 -13.97 -10.48
N THR A 753 0.23 -14.03 -11.80
CA THR A 753 0.38 -12.89 -12.69
C THR A 753 -0.20 -13.20 -14.06
N LYS A 754 -0.82 -12.23 -14.75
CA LYS A 754 -1.41 -12.45 -16.08
C LYS A 754 -0.42 -13.12 -17.03
N SER A 755 -0.88 -14.12 -17.77
CA SER A 755 -0.21 -14.62 -18.96
C SER A 755 -0.96 -14.20 -20.20
N ASP A 756 -0.25 -13.69 -21.19
CA ASP A 756 -0.81 -13.21 -22.46
C ASP A 756 -0.95 -14.34 -23.50
N TYR A 757 -0.29 -15.49 -23.27
CA TYR A 757 -0.27 -16.63 -24.20
C TYR A 757 -0.83 -17.92 -23.60
N TYR A 758 -0.81 -18.06 -22.26
CA TYR A 758 -1.39 -19.21 -21.57
C TYR A 758 -2.90 -19.06 -21.46
N ASN A 759 -3.64 -20.02 -21.98
CA ASN A 759 -5.07 -20.15 -21.76
C ASN A 759 -5.44 -21.65 -21.81
N VAL A 760 -5.64 -22.25 -20.64
CA VAL A 760 -5.98 -23.67 -20.51
C VAL A 760 -7.14 -23.80 -19.52
N ILE A 761 -8.24 -24.39 -19.99
CA ILE A 761 -9.54 -24.43 -19.27
C ILE A 761 -10.00 -23.00 -18.96
N ASP A 762 -9.85 -22.58 -17.71
CA ASP A 762 -10.29 -21.32 -17.16
C ASP A 762 -9.10 -20.49 -16.63
N ARG A 763 -7.87 -21.01 -16.72
CA ARG A 763 -6.65 -20.35 -16.25
C ARG A 763 -5.94 -19.61 -17.38
N ASP A 764 -5.79 -18.31 -17.18
CA ASP A 764 -5.13 -17.39 -18.11
C ASP A 764 -3.94 -16.63 -17.48
N TYR A 765 -3.40 -17.18 -16.39
CA TYR A 765 -2.34 -16.57 -15.59
C TYR A 765 -1.24 -17.57 -15.25
N ASN A 766 -0.05 -17.02 -15.02
CA ASN A 766 1.13 -17.74 -14.56
C ASN A 766 1.19 -17.71 -13.03
N MET A 767 1.73 -18.76 -12.44
CA MET A 767 2.03 -18.85 -11.01
C MET A 767 3.52 -18.91 -10.76
N GLY A 768 3.93 -18.53 -9.55
CA GLY A 768 5.35 -18.54 -9.24
C GLY A 768 5.71 -18.08 -7.84
N ALA A 769 6.99 -18.25 -7.53
CA ALA A 769 7.63 -17.64 -6.37
C ALA A 769 8.37 -16.37 -6.82
N GLY A 770 8.64 -15.46 -5.89
CA GLY A 770 9.12 -14.13 -6.24
C GLY A 770 9.48 -13.30 -5.02
N PHE A 771 9.52 -11.99 -5.21
CA PHE A 771 9.66 -11.02 -4.13
C PHE A 771 8.85 -9.76 -4.41
N SER A 772 8.54 -9.02 -3.37
CA SER A 772 7.93 -7.69 -3.48
C SER A 772 8.64 -6.69 -2.58
N VAL A 773 8.71 -5.44 -3.02
CA VAL A 773 9.16 -4.30 -2.22
C VAL A 773 8.04 -3.29 -2.16
N LYS A 774 7.67 -2.87 -0.95
CA LYS A 774 6.56 -1.94 -0.75
C LYS A 774 6.99 -0.78 0.12
N THR A 775 6.56 0.41 -0.24
CA THR A 775 6.75 1.64 0.52
C THR A 775 5.42 2.35 0.67
N LYS A 776 5.12 2.81 1.89
CA LYS A 776 3.94 3.63 2.19
C LYS A 776 4.42 4.86 2.93
N THR A 777 4.25 6.03 2.31
CA THR A 777 4.49 7.34 2.94
C THR A 777 3.14 7.89 3.35
N PHE A 778 2.97 8.26 4.62
CA PHE A 778 1.74 8.80 5.17
C PHE A 778 2.05 10.17 5.77
N MET A 779 1.37 11.20 5.28
CA MET A 779 1.50 12.58 5.72
C MET A 779 0.15 13.09 6.18
N GLU A 780 0.09 13.53 7.43
CA GLU A 780 -1.12 14.13 8.01
C GLU A 780 -0.86 15.60 8.27
N PHE A 781 -1.71 16.46 7.71
CA PHE A 781 -1.62 17.91 7.82
C PHE A 781 -2.69 18.39 8.79
N HIS A 782 -2.32 19.26 9.73
CA HIS A 782 -3.20 19.76 10.80
C HIS A 782 -4.63 20.09 10.36
N ASN A 783 -4.80 20.81 9.24
CA ASN A 783 -6.10 21.34 8.81
C ASN A 783 -6.40 21.14 7.31
N LEU A 784 -5.67 20.26 6.62
CA LEU A 784 -5.89 20.01 5.19
C LEU A 784 -6.38 18.59 4.92
N GLY A 785 -6.11 17.66 5.84
CA GLY A 785 -6.37 16.23 5.68
C GLY A 785 -5.07 15.43 5.57
N ARG A 786 -5.10 14.32 4.84
CA ARG A 786 -3.98 13.39 4.73
C ARG A 786 -3.58 13.13 3.29
N PHE A 787 -2.29 12.94 3.07
CA PHE A 787 -1.72 12.43 1.83
C PHE A 787 -1.04 11.10 2.09
N VAL A 788 -1.34 10.13 1.23
CA VAL A 788 -0.75 8.80 1.30
C VAL A 788 -0.13 8.46 -0.04
N MET A 789 1.13 8.08 -0.05
CA MET A 789 1.82 7.58 -1.24
C MET A 789 2.14 6.11 -1.05
N HIS A 790 1.45 5.27 -1.80
CA HIS A 790 1.75 3.86 -1.92
C HIS A 790 2.64 3.61 -3.13
N ALA A 791 3.70 2.84 -2.95
CA ALA A 791 4.47 2.30 -4.05
C ALA A 791 4.76 0.82 -3.80
N GLY A 792 4.41 -0.03 -4.77
CA GLY A 792 4.61 -1.47 -4.69
C GLY A 792 5.29 -1.98 -5.95
N PHE A 793 6.39 -2.71 -5.78
CA PHE A 793 7.06 -3.43 -6.85
C PHE A 793 6.94 -4.93 -6.58
N TYR A 794 6.52 -5.69 -7.59
CA TYR A 794 6.33 -7.13 -7.52
C TYR A 794 7.12 -7.79 -8.65
N HIS A 795 7.84 -8.86 -8.31
CA HIS A 795 8.58 -9.68 -9.27
C HIS A 795 8.26 -11.15 -9.04
N ILE A 796 7.68 -11.82 -10.03
CA ILE A 796 7.28 -13.24 -9.94
C ILE A 796 8.01 -14.05 -11.02
N TYR A 797 8.59 -15.17 -10.61
CA TYR A 797 9.24 -16.15 -11.50
C TYR A 797 8.34 -17.34 -11.78
N THR A 798 8.08 -17.60 -13.05
CA THR A 798 7.38 -18.80 -13.51
C THR A 798 8.40 -19.74 -14.12
N ARG A 799 8.77 -20.79 -13.37
CA ARG A 799 9.91 -21.66 -13.72
C ARG A 799 9.48 -22.88 -14.50
N LYS A 800 8.33 -23.46 -14.14
CA LYS A 800 7.83 -24.71 -14.71
C LYS A 800 6.83 -24.44 -15.84
N GLY A 801 7.34 -24.41 -17.07
CA GLY A 801 6.52 -24.34 -18.28
C GLY A 801 5.86 -25.67 -18.64
N TYR A 802 5.13 -25.67 -19.75
CA TYR A 802 4.54 -26.85 -20.40
C TYR A 802 5.19 -27.11 -21.75
N ASP A 803 5.00 -28.33 -22.27
CA ASP A 803 5.43 -28.74 -23.59
C ASP A 803 4.26 -28.62 -24.57
N LYS A 804 4.42 -27.83 -25.65
CA LYS A 804 3.31 -27.47 -26.55
C LYS A 804 2.80 -28.68 -27.32
N GLU A 805 3.69 -29.55 -27.78
CA GLU A 805 3.33 -30.76 -28.55
C GLU A 805 2.52 -31.75 -27.70
N LYS A 806 2.72 -31.73 -26.38
CA LYS A 806 1.98 -32.58 -25.45
C LYS A 806 0.66 -31.96 -24.97
N LEU A 807 0.44 -30.67 -25.21
CA LEU A 807 -0.76 -29.99 -24.72
C LEU A 807 -2.05 -30.46 -25.42
N GLU A 808 -1.94 -30.89 -26.68
CA GLU A 808 -3.06 -31.44 -27.45
C GLU A 808 -3.44 -32.88 -27.04
N THR A 809 -2.54 -33.60 -26.36
CA THR A 809 -2.72 -35.02 -26.02
C THR A 809 -2.87 -35.29 -24.53
N ILE A 810 -2.43 -34.36 -23.67
CA ILE A 810 -2.56 -34.47 -22.21
C ILE A 810 -3.92 -33.92 -21.77
N ASN A 811 -4.62 -34.66 -20.89
CA ASN A 811 -5.80 -34.15 -20.21
C ASN A 811 -5.43 -32.86 -19.43
N PRO A 812 -6.04 -31.69 -19.73
CA PRO A 812 -5.74 -30.42 -19.09
C PRO A 812 -5.75 -30.44 -17.55
N LEU A 813 -6.58 -31.28 -16.93
CA LEU A 813 -6.65 -31.46 -15.47
C LEU A 813 -5.37 -32.07 -14.86
N TYR A 814 -4.55 -32.73 -15.68
CA TYR A 814 -3.27 -33.32 -15.27
C TYR A 814 -2.06 -32.52 -15.79
N LEU A 815 -2.30 -31.35 -16.39
CA LEU A 815 -1.24 -30.48 -16.90
C LEU A 815 -0.49 -29.82 -15.74
N ASN A 816 0.61 -30.46 -15.34
CA ASN A 816 1.41 -30.04 -14.20
C ASN A 816 2.40 -28.91 -14.58
N ALA A 817 1.88 -27.71 -14.86
CA ALA A 817 2.66 -26.53 -15.23
C ALA A 817 2.22 -25.28 -14.46
N GLN A 818 3.15 -24.37 -14.24
CA GLN A 818 2.90 -23.06 -13.61
C GLN A 818 2.37 -22.01 -14.61
N GLY A 819 2.23 -22.37 -15.90
CA GLY A 819 1.92 -21.45 -17.00
C GLY A 819 3.11 -21.28 -17.95
N ASP A 820 3.20 -20.14 -18.62
CA ASP A 820 4.32 -19.81 -19.49
C ASP A 820 5.60 -19.52 -18.71
N LYS A 821 6.69 -20.19 -19.11
CA LYS A 821 7.99 -19.99 -18.48
C LYS A 821 8.48 -18.55 -18.72
N GLY A 822 8.85 -17.84 -17.66
CA GLY A 822 9.24 -16.43 -17.74
C GLY A 822 9.32 -15.74 -16.39
N ASN A 823 9.30 -14.41 -16.41
CA ASN A 823 9.10 -13.58 -15.23
C ASN A 823 8.21 -12.37 -15.53
N ALA A 824 7.53 -11.88 -14.49
CA ALA A 824 6.65 -10.74 -14.59
C ALA A 824 6.98 -9.71 -13.50
N ASP A 825 7.00 -8.44 -13.93
CA ASP A 825 7.15 -7.25 -13.10
C ASP A 825 5.81 -6.50 -13.06
N LEU A 826 5.39 -6.05 -11.88
CA LEU A 826 4.38 -5.00 -11.74
C LEU A 826 4.90 -3.90 -10.83
N LEU A 827 4.92 -2.66 -11.33
CA LEU A 827 5.08 -1.46 -10.52
C LEU A 827 3.71 -0.78 -10.36
N VAL A 828 3.34 -0.51 -9.11
CA VAL A 828 2.14 0.24 -8.73
C VAL A 828 2.56 1.49 -7.99
N LEU A 829 2.18 2.66 -8.51
CA LEU A 829 2.34 3.95 -7.85
C LEU A 829 0.95 4.50 -7.56
N ASN A 830 0.62 4.75 -6.30
CA ASN A 830 -0.71 5.20 -5.92
C ASN A 830 -0.65 6.34 -4.89
N PRO A 831 -0.54 7.60 -5.37
CA PRO A 831 -0.84 8.79 -4.57
C PRO A 831 -2.34 8.93 -4.29
N ILE A 832 -2.66 9.16 -3.02
CA ILE A 832 -4.00 9.40 -2.50
C ILE A 832 -3.98 10.70 -1.69
N TRP A 833 -4.86 11.62 -2.05
CA TRP A 833 -5.20 12.80 -1.27
C TRP A 833 -6.56 12.63 -0.64
N GLU A 834 -6.64 12.91 0.65
CA GLU A 834 -7.89 13.06 1.38
C GLU A 834 -7.96 14.46 1.95
N PHE A 835 -8.99 15.21 1.55
CA PHE A 835 -9.25 16.57 2.00
C PHE A 835 -10.38 16.55 3.02
N ASP A 836 -10.07 16.83 4.28
CA ASP A 836 -11.06 16.78 5.34
C ASP A 836 -12.03 17.96 5.24
N PHE A 837 -13.33 17.66 5.15
CA PHE A 837 -14.39 18.66 5.27
C PHE A 837 -14.75 18.89 6.74
N ASN A 838 -14.80 17.81 7.50
CA ASN A 838 -15.08 17.78 8.93
C ASN A 838 -14.42 16.54 9.56
N LYS A 839 -14.62 16.31 10.87
CA LYS A 839 -13.99 15.20 11.60
C LYS A 839 -14.37 13.78 11.13
N ARG A 840 -15.41 13.63 10.30
CA ARG A 840 -15.93 12.33 9.86
C ARG A 840 -16.01 12.17 8.35
N MET A 841 -15.79 13.23 7.57
CA MET A 841 -15.96 13.18 6.11
C MET A 841 -14.81 13.89 5.40
N SER A 842 -14.31 13.24 4.35
CA SER A 842 -13.23 13.74 3.51
C SER A 842 -13.53 13.53 2.03
N ALA A 843 -13.01 14.40 1.17
CA ALA A 843 -12.97 14.19 -0.28
C ALA A 843 -11.73 13.37 -0.61
N VAL A 844 -11.90 12.27 -1.34
CA VAL A 844 -10.80 11.40 -1.75
C VAL A 844 -10.49 11.64 -3.23
N LEU A 845 -9.23 11.87 -3.53
CA LEU A 845 -8.68 11.89 -4.88
C LEU A 845 -7.48 10.95 -4.93
N SER A 846 -7.58 9.89 -5.72
CA SER A 846 -6.51 8.89 -5.87
C SER A 846 -6.16 8.75 -7.34
N GLY A 847 -4.86 8.77 -7.65
CA GLY A 847 -4.34 8.40 -8.97
C GLY A 847 -3.47 7.17 -8.81
N SER A 848 -3.74 6.09 -9.54
CA SER A 848 -2.91 4.89 -9.55
C SER A 848 -2.28 4.74 -10.92
N TYR A 849 -0.98 4.48 -10.98
CA TYR A 849 -0.26 4.19 -12.22
C TYR A 849 0.32 2.78 -12.15
N TYR A 850 0.07 1.99 -13.18
CA TYR A 850 0.45 0.60 -13.27
C TYR A 850 1.37 0.39 -14.47
N ILE A 851 2.53 -0.22 -14.22
CA ILE A 851 3.47 -0.61 -15.27
C ILE A 851 3.70 -2.11 -15.13
N ARG A 852 3.27 -2.88 -16.15
CA ARG A 852 3.46 -4.33 -16.22
C ARG A 852 4.48 -4.66 -17.30
N ASN A 853 5.48 -5.47 -16.95
CA ASN A 853 6.39 -6.06 -17.91
C ASN A 853 6.41 -7.57 -17.72
N THR A 854 6.01 -8.33 -18.74
CA THR A 854 6.10 -9.78 -18.72
C THR A 854 7.10 -10.24 -19.78
N ARG A 855 8.12 -10.98 -19.34
CA ARG A 855 9.15 -11.54 -20.22
C ARG A 855 8.98 -13.03 -20.30
N TYR A 856 8.79 -13.52 -21.52
CA TYR A 856 8.54 -14.93 -21.77
C TYR A 856 9.81 -15.58 -22.33
N ALA A 857 10.05 -16.84 -21.97
CA ALA A 857 11.20 -17.58 -22.47
C ALA A 857 11.05 -17.97 -23.95
N TYR A 858 9.81 -18.16 -24.41
CA TYR A 858 9.49 -18.74 -25.73
C TYR A 858 8.46 -17.92 -26.53
N TYR A 859 8.10 -16.74 -26.03
CA TYR A 859 7.12 -15.84 -26.67
C TYR A 859 7.65 -14.40 -26.63
N ASN A 860 6.99 -13.50 -27.37
CA ASN A 860 7.34 -12.09 -27.35
C ASN A 860 7.03 -11.48 -25.99
N ASN A 861 7.90 -10.59 -25.54
CA ASN A 861 7.69 -9.86 -24.29
C ASN A 861 6.50 -8.91 -24.44
N VAL A 862 5.76 -8.73 -23.34
CA VAL A 862 4.58 -7.87 -23.31
C VAL A 862 4.81 -6.75 -22.29
N HIS A 863 4.60 -5.52 -22.74
CA HIS A 863 4.60 -4.31 -21.93
C HIS A 863 3.17 -3.75 -21.87
N ALA A 864 2.72 -3.32 -20.70
CA ALA A 864 1.45 -2.62 -20.53
C ALA A 864 1.62 -1.47 -19.55
N GLU A 865 1.07 -0.31 -19.90
CA GLU A 865 0.99 0.84 -19.00
C GLU A 865 -0.45 1.36 -18.95
N THR A 866 -0.92 1.68 -17.75
CA THR A 866 -2.24 2.27 -17.56
C THR A 866 -2.26 3.15 -16.32
N PHE A 867 -3.25 4.02 -16.24
CA PHE A 867 -3.55 4.76 -15.04
C PHE A 867 -5.03 4.63 -14.67
N GLU A 868 -5.29 4.82 -13.38
CA GLU A 868 -6.62 4.82 -12.79
C GLU A 868 -6.77 6.11 -12.00
N VAL A 869 -7.93 6.76 -12.12
CA VAL A 869 -8.30 7.90 -11.27
C VAL A 869 -9.55 7.56 -10.51
N LYS A 870 -9.53 7.75 -9.19
CA LYS A 870 -10.66 7.59 -8.29
C LYS A 870 -10.94 8.94 -7.62
N MET A 871 -12.20 9.36 -7.67
CA MET A 871 -12.67 10.56 -6.98
C MET A 871 -13.96 10.24 -6.23
N GLY A 872 -14.03 10.58 -4.95
CA GLY A 872 -15.16 10.24 -4.12
C GLY A 872 -15.18 10.93 -2.76
N VAL A 873 -16.02 10.41 -1.88
CA VAL A 873 -16.14 10.86 -0.48
C VAL A 873 -15.84 9.67 0.42
N ALA A 874 -15.06 9.90 1.47
CA ALA A 874 -14.85 8.93 2.54
C ALA A 874 -15.57 9.37 3.82
N TYR A 875 -16.08 8.38 4.55
CA TYR A 875 -16.64 8.53 5.87
C TYR A 875 -15.76 7.76 6.88
N HIS A 876 -15.29 8.46 7.91
CA HIS A 876 -14.45 7.97 9.00
C HIS A 876 -15.33 7.72 10.24
N PHE A 877 -15.20 6.54 10.85
CA PHE A 877 -16.11 6.05 11.90
C PHE A 877 -15.68 6.34 13.33
#